data_AF-A0A4V6Y7W8-F1
#
_entry.id   AF-A0A4V6Y7W8-F1
#
_cell.length_a   1.000
_cell.length_b   1.000
_cell.length_c   1.000
_cell.angle_alpha   90.00
_cell.angle_beta   90.00
_cell.angle_gamma   90.00
#
_symmetry.space_group_name_H-M   'P 1'
#
loop_
_entity.id
_entity.type
_entity.pdbx_description
1 polymer ?
#
loop_
_entity_poly.entity_id
_entity_poly.type
_entity_poly.pdbx_seq_one_letter_code
_entity_poly.pdbx_strand_id
1 'polypeptide(L)'
;MDLLIAQITTDLRSSDALRQSSALLQALQQCAAGRDVSALARTAATEILSAPSSAVCKRLALDLLRALPLPPDLLDPLLLSSLSSDLSFPDPDVAASSIASFPSLPSHLLPSLLSSAHADIAAALSSPAESLRLAAVTSLSSLLPRDDLALMCSTNPSLMAHATTWWGRLAELALDSADAVSASAFEALARLFQELEGRRMSRLAGDKLVDGEGALAVRAQWAADAIDFIWSRRNMLIARTMVMPVESFRVTVYPLVHAAKMVASGVVNTLRRIAKPGDTSIADSVESSAEKLVGVSDIVSHLLPFLSSLDPPLVFEVGINMLALADVPGGKPEWASAAIIAILTLWDRQEFSSMRETIVRAVVTNLHLLDLGMQVSLFKRLLQMVRNLRAESDRMHALACICRTALCVDLFAKESVRRGQKPVPGTDVISLFEDVRVKEDLNSVTSKNLFREELVASLVESCFQLSLPLPEFKNSGTESRVIGALAYGTGYGALNWTEPALDVVEVCRPCVLWDCDGRTYAIDCYLKLLVRLCHIYDTRGGVKTIKAGASQDQILNETRLRNLQLQLIRDLREVHTPRISSRLIWAISEHFDLEGLDPLLADDPEDPLNIIISNMHKILFNTDSSATTSNRIQDVQAVLICAQRLGARNARAGQLISKELEEFRASTSADSVTKHQSRYVLQVIKYVTNHPDNRWVGVGDATGDYPFSHHKLTVQFSEASAAQDRKLEGLVHKAIRELWRPNPSQLTLLQTKGIGALHKELPKACTLTGSSDPCYIEAYHLADPNDGRITLHLKILNLTELELNRVDIRVGLSGALYYMDGFSRTVRHLRNLVSQDPVQSSVTVGVSHFERCSLWVQVLYYPFYGSGGSADYEGDYAEEDSQMMRQKRSLRPELGEPIVLRCQPYKFPLAELLLPLECSPVEYFRLWPSLPAMVECTGTYTYEGSGFKATAAQQYDSSPFLSGLKSISSKPFHQVCSHFIRTVAGFQLCYAAKTWFGGFVGMMIFGASEVSRNVDLGDETTTMICKFVMRASDESITREIEADLQGWLDDITDGAVEYMPEDEVKSAAAERLKISMERLAILKAAKPKVPPAKTEQEEEEERKQSEELDGFGNPKGPSTLSKLTAEEAEHRALQAAVLQEWHQLCKEKAMKAQ
;
A
#
# COMPACT_ATOMS: atom_id res chain seq x y z
N MET A 1 48.23 28.42 -25.45
CA MET A 1 48.06 27.01 -25.07
C MET A 1 48.51 26.09 -26.18
N ASP A 2 48.11 26.33 -27.43
CA ASP A 2 48.49 25.49 -28.57
C ASP A 2 50.01 25.34 -28.79
N LEU A 3 50.78 26.41 -28.57
CA LEU A 3 52.26 26.36 -28.58
C LEU A 3 52.83 25.46 -27.47
N LEU A 4 52.23 25.48 -26.28
CA LEU A 4 52.63 24.66 -25.14
C LEU A 4 52.28 23.19 -25.40
N ILE A 5 51.08 22.91 -25.93
CA ILE A 5 50.64 21.57 -26.30
C ILE A 5 51.52 21.01 -27.43
N ALA A 6 51.88 21.83 -28.43
CA ALA A 6 52.79 21.42 -29.50
C ALA A 6 54.19 21.07 -28.94
N GLN A 7 54.71 21.87 -28.01
CA GLN A 7 55.99 21.60 -27.34
C GLN A 7 55.93 20.30 -26.52
N ILE A 8 54.89 20.11 -25.70
CA ILE A 8 54.71 18.88 -24.93
C ILE A 8 54.59 17.68 -25.89
N THR A 9 53.84 17.81 -26.99
CA THR A 9 53.71 16.76 -28.00
C THR A 9 55.06 16.39 -28.64
N THR A 10 55.92 17.37 -28.92
CA THR A 10 57.26 17.09 -29.45
C THR A 10 58.15 16.39 -28.45
N ASP A 11 58.05 16.75 -27.17
CA ASP A 11 58.86 16.13 -26.11
C ASP A 11 58.39 14.71 -25.77
N LEU A 12 57.08 14.44 -25.86
CA LEU A 12 56.49 13.10 -25.71
C LEU A 12 56.95 12.13 -26.82
N ARG A 13 57.23 12.63 -28.03
CA ARG A 13 57.77 11.83 -29.15
C ARG A 13 59.27 11.56 -29.08
N SER A 14 59.96 12.14 -28.11
CA SER A 14 61.40 11.89 -27.94
C SER A 14 61.65 10.51 -27.35
N SER A 15 62.78 9.87 -27.69
CA SER A 15 63.21 8.60 -27.09
C SER A 15 63.92 8.77 -25.73
N ASP A 16 64.03 10.01 -25.24
CA ASP A 16 64.71 10.35 -23.98
C ASP A 16 63.72 10.32 -22.81
N ALA A 17 63.97 9.44 -21.84
CA ALA A 17 63.12 9.24 -20.67
C ALA A 17 62.97 10.50 -19.80
N LEU A 18 63.99 11.36 -19.71
CA LEU A 18 63.89 12.59 -18.92
C LEU A 18 63.01 13.62 -19.62
N ARG A 19 63.13 13.74 -20.94
CA ARG A 19 62.26 14.63 -21.73
C ARG A 19 60.81 14.16 -21.69
N GLN A 20 60.55 12.87 -21.91
CA GLN A 20 59.20 12.31 -21.83
C GLN A 20 58.57 12.46 -20.44
N SER A 21 59.29 12.13 -19.36
CA SER A 21 58.76 12.24 -17.99
C SER A 21 58.51 13.70 -17.59
N SER A 22 59.39 14.64 -17.97
CA SER A 22 59.18 16.07 -17.73
C SER A 22 57.96 16.62 -18.48
N ALA A 23 57.75 16.18 -19.73
CA ALA A 23 56.61 16.55 -20.55
C ALA A 23 55.29 16.01 -19.97
N LEU A 24 55.27 14.76 -19.49
CA LEU A 24 54.11 14.15 -18.83
C LEU A 24 53.77 14.83 -17.50
N LEU A 25 54.77 15.17 -16.68
CA LEU A 25 54.56 15.93 -15.44
C LEU A 25 54.02 17.33 -15.72
N GLN A 26 54.54 17.99 -16.75
CA GLN A 26 54.02 19.29 -17.18
C GLN A 26 52.56 19.19 -17.65
N ALA A 27 52.21 18.12 -18.39
CA ALA A 27 50.83 17.85 -18.81
C ALA A 27 49.89 17.61 -17.61
N LEU A 28 50.30 16.77 -16.64
CA LEU A 28 49.55 16.52 -15.41
C LEU A 28 49.37 17.79 -14.57
N GLN A 29 50.39 18.65 -14.50
CA GLN A 29 50.29 19.94 -13.81
C GLN A 29 49.29 20.87 -14.49
N GLN A 30 49.25 20.91 -15.83
CA GLN A 30 48.23 21.69 -16.56
C GLN A 30 46.82 21.11 -16.34
N CYS A 31 46.69 19.78 -16.30
CA CYS A 31 45.43 19.10 -16.02
C CYS A 31 44.92 19.42 -14.59
N ALA A 32 45.80 19.37 -13.59
CA ALA A 32 45.48 19.73 -12.20
C ALA A 32 45.11 21.22 -12.05
N ALA A 33 45.64 22.09 -12.92
CA ALA A 33 45.26 23.50 -12.99
C ALA A 33 43.93 23.75 -13.73
N GLY A 34 43.19 22.69 -14.11
CA GLY A 34 41.90 22.76 -14.80
C GLY A 34 41.99 23.17 -16.27
N ARG A 35 43.17 23.07 -16.90
CA ARG A 35 43.35 23.38 -18.33
C ARG A 35 43.15 22.14 -19.17
N ASP A 36 42.51 22.30 -20.33
CA ASP A 36 42.28 21.20 -21.26
C ASP A 36 43.59 20.76 -21.94
N VAL A 37 43.94 19.49 -21.75
CA VAL A 37 45.11 18.83 -22.33
C VAL A 37 44.73 17.56 -23.11
N SER A 38 43.44 17.40 -23.42
CA SER A 38 42.88 16.22 -24.12
C SER A 38 43.57 15.90 -25.45
N ALA A 39 44.11 16.92 -26.14
CA ALA A 39 44.88 16.75 -27.38
C ALA A 39 46.14 15.86 -27.21
N LEU A 40 46.69 15.75 -26.00
CA LEU A 40 47.86 14.91 -25.70
C LEU A 40 47.50 13.44 -25.44
N ALA A 41 46.22 13.12 -25.18
CA ALA A 41 45.79 11.76 -24.87
C ALA A 41 46.13 10.78 -26.01
N ARG A 42 46.04 11.22 -27.26
CA ARG A 42 46.39 10.40 -28.43
C ARG A 42 47.86 10.04 -28.43
N THR A 43 48.73 11.03 -28.27
CA THR A 43 50.18 10.82 -28.27
C THR A 43 50.64 9.98 -27.09
N ALA A 44 50.05 10.18 -25.90
CA ALA A 44 50.33 9.37 -24.73
C ALA A 44 49.92 7.90 -24.93
N ALA A 45 48.73 7.64 -25.50
CA ALA A 45 48.23 6.29 -25.73
C ALA A 45 48.98 5.55 -26.86
N THR A 46 49.25 6.21 -28.00
CA THR A 46 49.82 5.53 -29.17
C THR A 46 51.33 5.43 -29.17
N GLU A 47 52.04 6.40 -28.58
CA GLU A 47 53.51 6.44 -28.63
C GLU A 47 54.19 6.04 -27.31
N ILE A 48 53.55 6.28 -26.15
CA ILE A 48 54.18 5.99 -24.86
C ILE A 48 53.76 4.63 -24.30
N LEU A 49 52.48 4.26 -24.38
CA LEU A 49 52.03 2.94 -23.90
C LEU A 49 52.60 1.79 -24.74
N SER A 50 52.72 2.01 -26.06
CA SER A 50 53.24 1.02 -27.01
C SER A 50 54.76 0.87 -26.96
N ALA A 51 55.50 1.97 -26.75
CA ALA A 51 56.96 2.00 -26.72
C ALA A 51 57.49 2.95 -25.61
N PRO A 52 57.39 2.56 -24.32
CA PRO A 52 57.81 3.40 -23.22
C PRO A 52 59.34 3.54 -23.18
N SER A 53 59.85 4.77 -22.98
CA SER A 53 61.30 4.97 -22.71
C SER A 53 61.71 4.53 -21.30
N SER A 54 60.76 4.51 -20.35
CA SER A 54 60.96 4.00 -18.99
C SER A 54 59.62 3.60 -18.34
N ALA A 55 59.67 2.78 -17.29
CA ALA A 55 58.48 2.42 -16.51
C ALA A 55 57.79 3.65 -15.88
N VAL A 56 58.57 4.66 -15.46
CA VAL A 56 58.06 5.93 -14.93
C VAL A 56 57.27 6.71 -15.99
N CYS A 57 57.77 6.76 -17.23
CA CYS A 57 57.06 7.38 -18.35
C CYS A 57 55.73 6.67 -18.62
N LYS A 58 55.71 5.33 -18.56
CA LYS A 58 54.49 4.54 -18.76
C LYS A 58 53.46 4.78 -17.65
N ARG A 59 53.92 4.81 -16.40
CA ARG A 59 53.09 5.12 -15.22
C ARG A 59 52.43 6.50 -15.34
N LEU A 60 53.23 7.53 -15.61
CA LEU A 60 52.75 8.91 -15.76
C LEU A 60 51.80 9.06 -16.96
N ALA A 61 52.00 8.30 -18.03
CA ALA A 61 51.06 8.28 -19.16
C ALA A 61 49.70 7.68 -18.77
N LEU A 62 49.68 6.59 -18.00
CA LEU A 62 48.43 6.01 -17.47
C LEU A 62 47.71 6.98 -16.52
N ASP A 63 48.44 7.65 -15.62
CA ASP A 63 47.87 8.68 -14.74
C ASP A 63 47.28 9.86 -15.52
N LEU A 64 47.95 10.30 -16.59
CA LEU A 64 47.44 11.36 -17.46
C LEU A 64 46.18 10.92 -18.21
N LEU A 65 46.15 9.70 -18.74
CA LEU A 65 44.98 9.17 -19.45
C LEU A 65 43.78 8.99 -18.51
N ARG A 66 43.99 8.60 -17.26
CA ARG A 66 42.95 8.51 -16.22
C ARG A 66 42.36 9.88 -15.86
N ALA A 67 43.15 10.95 -15.94
CA ALA A 67 42.72 12.31 -15.59
C ALA A 67 42.02 13.06 -16.74
N LEU A 68 42.08 12.55 -17.97
CA LEU A 68 41.54 13.21 -19.16
C LEU A 68 40.23 12.55 -19.64
N PRO A 69 39.28 13.34 -20.20
CA PRO A 69 38.16 12.79 -20.94
C PRO A 69 38.68 12.17 -22.26
N LEU A 70 38.69 10.84 -22.32
CA LEU A 70 39.13 10.10 -23.51
C LEU A 70 38.10 10.25 -24.64
N PRO A 71 38.50 10.69 -25.85
CA PRO A 71 37.57 10.72 -26.98
C PRO A 71 37.24 9.29 -27.43
N PRO A 72 36.04 9.07 -28.01
CA PRO A 72 35.57 7.73 -28.38
C PRO A 72 36.52 7.00 -29.34
N ASP A 73 37.19 7.75 -30.22
CA ASP A 73 38.18 7.23 -31.19
C ASP A 73 39.47 6.69 -30.52
N LEU A 74 39.73 7.00 -29.25
CA LEU A 74 40.89 6.51 -28.49
C LEU A 74 40.59 5.32 -27.59
N LEU A 75 39.31 4.97 -27.46
CA LEU A 75 38.83 3.80 -26.69
C LEU A 75 38.92 2.49 -27.51
N ASP A 76 39.72 2.52 -28.58
CA ASP A 76 40.02 1.41 -29.48
C ASP A 76 40.60 0.17 -28.75
N PRO A 77 40.54 -1.03 -29.39
CA PRO A 77 41.07 -2.28 -28.85
C PRO A 77 42.55 -2.23 -28.46
N LEU A 78 43.32 -1.24 -28.95
CA LEU A 78 44.73 -1.04 -28.64
C LEU A 78 44.97 -0.50 -27.22
N LEU A 79 44.10 0.37 -26.70
CA LEU A 79 44.21 0.85 -25.33
C LEU A 79 43.81 -0.24 -24.34
N LEU A 80 42.75 -1.00 -24.65
CA LEU A 80 42.31 -2.14 -23.83
C LEU A 80 43.34 -3.27 -23.81
N SER A 81 43.97 -3.58 -24.95
CA SER A 81 45.04 -4.58 -25.01
C SER A 81 46.27 -4.13 -24.23
N SER A 82 46.64 -2.85 -24.32
CA SER A 82 47.76 -2.27 -23.56
C SER A 82 47.50 -2.37 -22.05
N LEU A 83 46.33 -1.93 -21.58
CA LEU A 83 45.94 -2.04 -20.16
C LEU A 83 45.99 -3.49 -19.65
N SER A 84 45.48 -4.44 -20.45
CA SER A 84 45.53 -5.86 -20.08
C SER A 84 46.98 -6.38 -20.01
N SER A 85 47.84 -6.02 -20.96
CA SER A 85 49.25 -6.43 -20.95
C SER A 85 50.03 -5.80 -19.80
N ASP A 86 49.67 -4.56 -19.43
CA ASP A 86 50.35 -3.79 -18.41
C ASP A 86 50.06 -4.27 -16.99
N LEU A 87 49.00 -5.06 -16.78
CA LEU A 87 48.76 -5.75 -15.50
C LEU A 87 49.84 -6.80 -15.19
N SER A 88 50.42 -7.40 -16.23
CA SER A 88 51.51 -8.39 -16.11
C SER A 88 52.90 -7.75 -16.21
N PHE A 89 52.99 -6.42 -16.16
CA PHE A 89 54.25 -5.70 -16.33
C PHE A 89 55.22 -5.97 -15.16
N PRO A 90 56.55 -6.10 -15.40
CA PRO A 90 57.51 -6.45 -14.35
C PRO A 90 57.62 -5.45 -13.19
N ASP A 91 57.33 -4.17 -13.46
CA ASP A 91 57.28 -3.12 -12.44
C ASP A 91 55.87 -3.06 -11.82
N PRO A 92 55.71 -3.36 -10.51
CA PRO A 92 54.42 -3.40 -9.84
C PRO A 92 53.70 -2.04 -9.85
N ASP A 93 54.42 -0.92 -9.94
CA ASP A 93 53.80 0.41 -9.96
C ASP A 93 53.12 0.73 -11.30
N VAL A 94 53.61 0.13 -12.40
CA VAL A 94 52.95 0.22 -13.72
C VAL A 94 51.69 -0.63 -13.72
N ALA A 95 51.75 -1.85 -13.19
CA ALA A 95 50.58 -2.72 -13.02
C ALA A 95 49.52 -2.07 -12.10
N ALA A 96 49.96 -1.41 -11.01
CA ALA A 96 49.10 -0.68 -10.09
C ALA A 96 48.37 0.49 -10.77
N SER A 97 49.05 1.20 -11.66
CA SER A 97 48.46 2.31 -12.42
C SER A 97 47.54 1.84 -13.54
N SER A 98 47.80 0.66 -14.12
CA SER A 98 46.91 0.02 -15.09
C SER A 98 45.58 -0.35 -14.44
N ILE A 99 45.60 -1.09 -13.31
CA ILE A 99 44.35 -1.49 -12.63
C ILE A 99 43.57 -0.28 -12.08
N ALA A 100 44.27 0.78 -11.66
CA ALA A 100 43.66 2.05 -11.22
C ALA A 100 42.91 2.81 -12.33
N SER A 101 43.14 2.47 -13.59
CA SER A 101 42.46 3.06 -14.74
C SER A 101 41.13 2.37 -15.07
N PHE A 102 40.85 1.19 -14.49
CA PHE A 102 39.65 0.41 -14.81
C PHE A 102 38.34 1.11 -14.41
N PRO A 103 38.22 1.73 -13.21
CA PRO A 103 37.00 2.43 -12.81
C PRO A 103 36.63 3.62 -13.69
N SER A 104 37.59 4.24 -14.37
CA SER A 104 37.35 5.36 -15.29
C SER A 104 36.87 4.95 -16.68
N LEU A 105 36.86 3.65 -17.01
CA LEU A 105 36.46 3.18 -18.33
C LEU A 105 34.93 3.18 -18.51
N PRO A 106 34.43 3.42 -19.74
CA PRO A 106 33.02 3.26 -20.08
C PRO A 106 32.52 1.82 -19.92
N SER A 107 31.26 1.69 -19.50
CA SER A 107 30.61 0.42 -19.15
C SER A 107 30.65 -0.64 -20.25
N HIS A 108 30.49 -0.25 -21.51
CA HIS A 108 30.46 -1.16 -22.66
C HIS A 108 31.81 -1.83 -22.99
N LEU A 109 32.93 -1.33 -22.45
CA LEU A 109 34.27 -1.88 -22.69
C LEU A 109 34.77 -2.77 -21.56
N LEU A 110 34.13 -2.71 -20.39
CA LEU A 110 34.50 -3.49 -19.22
C LEU A 110 34.37 -5.01 -19.43
N PRO A 111 33.35 -5.55 -20.12
CA PRO A 111 33.18 -7.01 -20.23
C PRO A 111 34.34 -7.70 -20.97
N SER A 112 34.80 -7.13 -22.08
CA SER A 112 35.89 -7.71 -22.87
C SER A 112 37.21 -7.64 -22.10
N LEU A 113 37.48 -6.52 -21.42
CA LEU A 113 38.66 -6.31 -20.61
C LEU A 113 38.69 -7.21 -19.36
N LEU A 114 37.59 -7.28 -18.61
CA LEU A 114 37.52 -8.08 -17.38
C LEU A 114 37.57 -9.58 -17.68
N SER A 115 36.98 -10.01 -18.80
CA SER A 115 37.07 -11.40 -19.23
C SER A 115 38.49 -11.78 -19.68
N SER A 116 39.24 -10.88 -20.33
CA SER A 116 40.62 -11.17 -20.77
C SER A 116 41.62 -11.08 -19.61
N ALA A 117 41.46 -10.11 -18.72
CA ALA A 117 42.38 -9.82 -17.62
C ALA A 117 42.10 -10.59 -16.32
N HIS A 118 41.15 -11.54 -16.30
CA HIS A 118 40.67 -12.14 -15.05
C HIS A 118 41.76 -12.83 -14.21
N ALA A 119 42.71 -13.51 -14.89
CA ALA A 119 43.83 -14.19 -14.25
C ALA A 119 44.84 -13.19 -13.68
N ASP A 120 45.14 -12.13 -14.42
CA ASP A 120 46.07 -11.08 -14.01
C ASP A 120 45.52 -10.24 -12.86
N ILE A 121 44.21 -9.98 -12.83
CA ILE A 121 43.54 -9.33 -11.68
C ILE A 121 43.66 -10.19 -10.42
N ALA A 122 43.45 -11.50 -10.54
CA ALA A 122 43.60 -12.42 -9.40
C ALA A 122 45.06 -12.51 -8.93
N ALA A 123 46.02 -12.45 -9.86
CA ALA A 123 47.45 -12.41 -9.55
C ALA A 123 47.85 -11.08 -8.88
N ALA A 124 47.28 -9.94 -9.30
CA ALA A 124 47.53 -8.64 -8.69
C ALA A 124 47.06 -8.59 -7.23
N LEU A 125 45.89 -9.17 -6.92
CA LEU A 125 45.39 -9.31 -5.54
C LEU A 125 46.28 -10.20 -4.66
N SER A 126 47.01 -11.13 -5.26
CA SER A 126 47.91 -12.07 -4.56
C SER A 126 49.39 -11.69 -4.66
N SER A 127 49.70 -10.50 -5.19
CA SER A 127 51.08 -10.07 -5.45
C SER A 127 51.85 -9.84 -4.15
N PRO A 128 53.17 -10.13 -4.09
CA PRO A 128 54.00 -9.77 -2.93
C PRO A 128 54.13 -8.25 -2.75
N ALA A 129 53.96 -7.45 -3.81
CA ALA A 129 54.09 -6.00 -3.76
C ALA A 129 52.87 -5.33 -3.10
N GLU A 130 53.10 -4.56 -2.03
CA GLU A 130 52.05 -3.84 -1.30
C GLU A 130 51.34 -2.81 -2.19
N SER A 131 52.09 -2.04 -3.00
CA SER A 131 51.53 -1.01 -3.88
C SER A 131 50.53 -1.58 -4.89
N LEU A 132 50.82 -2.76 -5.44
CA LEU A 132 49.95 -3.45 -6.39
C LEU A 132 48.69 -4.02 -5.71
N ARG A 133 48.83 -4.64 -4.53
CA ARG A 133 47.66 -5.13 -3.77
C ARG A 133 46.75 -3.97 -3.37
N LEU A 134 47.31 -2.89 -2.86
CA LEU A 134 46.56 -1.69 -2.46
C LEU A 134 45.79 -1.11 -3.65
N ALA A 135 46.46 -0.88 -4.78
CA ALA A 135 45.83 -0.36 -5.99
C ALA A 135 44.75 -1.30 -6.54
N ALA A 136 44.96 -2.62 -6.49
CA ALA A 136 43.96 -3.60 -6.89
C ALA A 136 42.71 -3.53 -6.00
N VAL A 137 42.88 -3.49 -4.67
CA VAL A 137 41.78 -3.38 -3.69
C VAL A 137 40.98 -2.10 -3.91
N THR A 138 41.64 -0.94 -3.96
CA THR A 138 40.95 0.35 -4.10
C THR A 138 40.19 0.43 -5.42
N SER A 139 40.78 -0.05 -6.51
CA SER A 139 40.18 0.02 -7.84
C SER A 139 38.98 -0.92 -7.96
N LEU A 140 39.14 -2.19 -7.55
CA LEU A 140 38.04 -3.15 -7.57
C LEU A 140 36.90 -2.76 -6.62
N SER A 141 37.21 -2.15 -5.47
CA SER A 141 36.18 -1.67 -4.53
C SER A 141 35.27 -0.59 -5.12
N SER A 142 35.78 0.20 -6.07
CA SER A 142 35.00 1.21 -6.79
C SER A 142 34.32 0.67 -8.06
N LEU A 143 34.89 -0.39 -8.64
CA LEU A 143 34.45 -0.99 -9.89
C LEU A 143 33.30 -1.99 -9.68
N LEU A 144 33.50 -2.98 -8.81
CA LEU A 144 32.59 -4.12 -8.65
C LEU A 144 31.19 -3.75 -8.14
N PRO A 145 31.01 -2.78 -7.21
CA PRO A 145 29.67 -2.42 -6.75
C PRO A 145 28.80 -1.69 -7.80
N ARG A 146 29.37 -1.20 -8.91
CA ARG A 146 28.64 -0.37 -9.90
C ARG A 146 27.44 -1.10 -10.52
N ASP A 147 26.37 -0.34 -10.78
CA ASP A 147 25.09 -0.83 -11.30
C ASP A 147 25.23 -1.54 -12.65
N ASP A 148 26.07 -0.98 -13.54
CA ASP A 148 26.36 -1.57 -14.85
C ASP A 148 27.03 -2.94 -14.74
N LEU A 149 28.03 -3.10 -13.86
CA LEU A 149 28.74 -4.35 -13.66
C LEU A 149 27.89 -5.42 -12.96
N ALA A 150 27.12 -5.04 -11.94
CA ALA A 150 26.22 -5.97 -11.27
C ALA A 150 25.13 -6.50 -12.23
N LEU A 151 24.58 -5.63 -13.08
CA LEU A 151 23.63 -6.03 -14.13
C LEU A 151 24.28 -6.96 -15.16
N MET A 152 25.52 -6.68 -15.58
CA MET A 152 26.26 -7.55 -16.50
C MET A 152 26.62 -8.91 -15.88
N CYS A 153 26.94 -8.96 -14.58
CA CYS A 153 27.14 -10.23 -13.86
C CYS A 153 25.85 -11.05 -13.79
N SER A 154 24.69 -10.40 -13.73
CA SER A 154 23.40 -11.12 -13.74
C SER A 154 23.10 -11.82 -15.07
N THR A 155 23.63 -11.30 -16.20
CA THR A 155 23.45 -11.87 -17.53
C THR A 155 24.59 -12.78 -17.97
N ASN A 156 25.79 -12.64 -17.40
CA ASN A 156 26.98 -13.42 -17.74
C ASN A 156 27.50 -14.25 -16.54
N PRO A 157 27.30 -15.58 -16.53
CA PRO A 157 27.67 -16.44 -15.41
C PRO A 157 29.19 -16.60 -15.21
N SER A 158 30.01 -16.50 -16.27
CA SER A 158 31.47 -16.62 -16.11
C SER A 158 32.06 -15.39 -15.45
N LEU A 159 31.60 -14.19 -15.85
CA LEU A 159 31.98 -12.94 -15.21
C LEU A 159 31.53 -12.92 -13.74
N MET A 160 30.33 -13.41 -13.45
CA MET A 160 29.85 -13.56 -12.07
C MET A 160 30.75 -14.47 -11.23
N ALA A 161 31.20 -15.61 -11.76
CA ALA A 161 32.10 -16.52 -11.05
C ALA A 161 33.47 -15.86 -10.75
N HIS A 162 34.02 -15.13 -11.73
CA HIS A 162 35.28 -14.39 -11.54
C HIS A 162 35.13 -13.27 -10.51
N ALA A 163 34.07 -12.46 -10.62
CA ALA A 163 33.78 -11.38 -9.67
C ALA A 163 33.57 -11.88 -8.24
N THR A 164 32.87 -13.01 -8.08
CA THR A 164 32.69 -13.66 -6.77
C THR A 164 34.03 -14.13 -6.20
N THR A 165 34.92 -14.65 -7.04
CA THR A 165 36.28 -15.04 -6.63
C THR A 165 37.10 -13.83 -6.18
N TRP A 166 37.02 -12.70 -6.91
CA TRP A 166 37.71 -11.47 -6.52
C TRP A 166 37.17 -10.90 -5.21
N TRP A 167 35.86 -10.89 -4.99
CA TRP A 167 35.27 -10.51 -3.70
C TRP A 167 35.74 -11.39 -2.55
N GLY A 168 35.83 -12.72 -2.77
CA GLY A 168 36.42 -13.64 -1.79
C GLY A 168 37.86 -13.27 -1.44
N ARG A 169 38.69 -12.94 -2.45
CA ARG A 169 40.07 -12.48 -2.23
C ARG A 169 40.15 -11.11 -1.55
N LEU A 170 39.27 -10.17 -1.90
CA LEU A 170 39.18 -8.87 -1.22
C LEU A 170 38.85 -9.03 0.26
N ALA A 171 37.95 -9.96 0.60
CA ALA A 171 37.64 -10.28 1.99
C ALA A 171 38.86 -10.89 2.72
N GLU A 172 39.62 -11.77 2.06
CA GLU A 172 40.87 -12.33 2.61
C GLU A 172 41.93 -11.27 2.91
N LEU A 173 42.04 -10.24 2.06
CA LEU A 173 42.99 -9.13 2.26
C LEU A 173 42.67 -8.25 3.48
N ALA A 174 41.50 -8.39 4.10
CA ALA A 174 41.25 -7.79 5.42
C ALA A 174 42.21 -8.34 6.50
N LEU A 175 42.78 -9.54 6.31
CA LEU A 175 43.79 -10.15 7.16
C LEU A 175 45.24 -9.90 6.67
N ASP A 176 45.45 -9.02 5.69
CA ASP A 176 46.79 -8.73 5.15
C ASP A 176 47.72 -8.13 6.22
N SER A 177 49.01 -8.46 6.14
CA SER A 177 50.03 -7.93 7.04
C SER A 177 50.23 -6.41 6.92
N ALA A 178 49.96 -5.82 5.75
CA ALA A 178 50.08 -4.38 5.52
C ALA A 178 48.82 -3.64 5.99
N ASP A 179 48.99 -2.60 6.81
CA ASP A 179 47.88 -1.83 7.39
C ASP A 179 47.04 -1.11 6.34
N ALA A 180 47.69 -0.54 5.31
CA ALA A 180 47.00 0.17 4.23
C ALA A 180 46.11 -0.77 3.40
N VAL A 181 46.62 -1.96 3.05
CA VAL A 181 45.87 -2.96 2.27
C VAL A 181 44.69 -3.50 3.08
N SER A 182 44.91 -3.84 4.36
CA SER A 182 43.85 -4.32 5.25
C SER A 182 42.77 -3.24 5.46
N ALA A 183 43.15 -1.98 5.70
CA ALA A 183 42.21 -0.87 5.84
C ALA A 183 41.36 -0.65 4.58
N SER A 184 41.98 -0.65 3.40
CA SER A 184 41.26 -0.53 2.12
C SER A 184 40.35 -1.72 1.84
N ALA A 185 40.72 -2.93 2.27
CA ALA A 185 39.86 -4.11 2.15
C ALA A 185 38.62 -3.99 3.04
N PHE A 186 38.76 -3.55 4.29
CA PHE A 186 37.60 -3.23 5.15
C PHE A 186 36.72 -2.14 4.55
N GLU A 187 37.31 -1.10 3.95
CA GLU A 187 36.56 -0.04 3.27
C GLU A 187 35.79 -0.58 2.05
N ALA A 188 36.38 -1.52 1.30
CA ALA A 188 35.72 -2.18 0.18
C ALA A 188 34.48 -2.98 0.63
N LEU A 189 34.59 -3.71 1.73
CA LEU A 189 33.47 -4.43 2.34
C LEU A 189 32.40 -3.47 2.87
N ALA A 190 32.81 -2.35 3.49
CA ALA A 190 31.90 -1.30 3.94
C ALA A 190 31.07 -0.73 2.78
N ARG A 191 31.72 -0.40 1.65
CA ARG A 191 31.06 0.11 0.45
C ARG A 191 30.05 -0.89 -0.12
N LEU A 192 30.39 -2.17 -0.17
CA LEU A 192 29.47 -3.23 -0.60
C LEU A 192 28.20 -3.26 0.25
N PHE A 193 28.34 -3.18 1.58
CA PHE A 193 27.20 -3.17 2.49
C PHE A 193 26.36 -1.89 2.37
N GLN A 194 27.01 -0.72 2.25
CA GLN A 194 26.31 0.57 2.08
C GLN A 194 25.52 0.64 0.76
N GLU A 195 26.07 0.14 -0.35
CA GLU A 195 25.35 0.07 -1.62
C GLU A 195 24.14 -0.88 -1.54
N LEU A 196 24.27 -2.00 -0.82
CA LEU A 196 23.14 -2.90 -0.59
C LEU A 196 22.02 -2.23 0.22
N GLU A 197 22.36 -1.49 1.29
CA GLU A 197 21.38 -0.80 2.15
C GLU A 197 20.75 0.41 1.45
N GLY A 198 21.55 1.26 0.80
CA GLY A 198 21.08 2.47 0.13
C GLY A 198 20.11 2.19 -1.05
N ARG A 199 20.25 1.03 -1.69
CA ARG A 199 19.41 0.62 -2.83
C ARG A 199 18.19 -0.20 -2.43
N ARG A 200 18.17 -0.79 -1.23
CA ARG A 200 16.99 -1.47 -0.65
C ARG A 200 15.83 -0.50 -0.37
N MET A 201 16.10 0.81 -0.35
CA MET A 201 15.21 1.84 0.16
C MET A 201 14.50 2.77 -0.83
N SER A 202 14.76 2.64 -2.14
CA SER A 202 14.05 3.46 -3.13
C SER A 202 12.80 2.73 -3.66
N ARG A 203 11.73 2.71 -2.85
CA ARG A 203 10.36 2.50 -3.34
C ARG A 203 9.44 3.70 -3.10
N LEU A 204 9.91 4.73 -2.40
CA LEU A 204 9.08 5.85 -1.91
C LEU A 204 9.40 7.23 -2.51
N ALA A 205 10.45 7.37 -3.31
CA ALA A 205 10.73 8.60 -4.04
C ALA A 205 11.22 8.23 -5.44
N GLY A 206 10.36 8.41 -6.45
CA GLY A 206 10.55 7.95 -7.83
C GLY A 206 11.63 8.67 -8.63
N ASP A 207 12.80 8.97 -8.06
CA ASP A 207 13.84 9.78 -8.71
C ASP A 207 15.24 9.16 -8.76
N LYS A 208 15.40 7.87 -8.45
CA LYS A 208 16.63 7.14 -8.80
C LYS A 208 16.28 5.77 -9.38
N LEU A 209 16.75 5.55 -10.61
CA LEU A 209 16.67 4.32 -11.40
C LEU A 209 16.63 3.07 -10.51
N VAL A 210 15.54 2.32 -10.60
CA VAL A 210 15.38 1.03 -9.93
C VAL A 210 16.39 0.06 -10.54
N ASP A 211 17.28 -0.49 -9.72
CA ASP A 211 18.17 -1.58 -10.14
C ASP A 211 17.32 -2.75 -10.66
N GLY A 212 17.72 -3.36 -11.79
CA GLY A 212 17.11 -4.61 -12.24
C GLY A 212 17.22 -5.69 -11.14
N GLU A 213 16.19 -6.53 -10.98
CA GLU A 213 16.13 -7.55 -9.92
C GLU A 213 17.39 -8.45 -9.89
N GLY A 214 18.02 -8.69 -11.05
CA GLY A 214 19.29 -9.42 -11.15
C GLY A 214 20.50 -8.74 -10.50
N ALA A 215 20.60 -7.41 -10.54
CA ALA A 215 21.72 -6.68 -9.92
C ALA A 215 21.64 -6.72 -8.38
N LEU A 216 20.42 -6.64 -7.83
CA LEU A 216 20.19 -6.82 -6.40
C LEU A 216 20.53 -8.25 -5.94
N ALA A 217 20.15 -9.27 -6.71
CA ALA A 217 20.47 -10.66 -6.41
C ALA A 217 21.99 -10.92 -6.39
N VAL A 218 22.72 -10.38 -7.37
CA VAL A 218 24.19 -10.47 -7.45
C VAL A 218 24.85 -9.83 -6.22
N ARG A 219 24.44 -8.62 -5.83
CA ARG A 219 24.98 -7.96 -4.63
C ARG A 219 24.61 -8.67 -3.34
N ALA A 220 23.40 -9.21 -3.25
CA ALA A 220 22.97 -10.01 -2.11
C ALA A 220 23.83 -11.27 -1.94
N GLN A 221 24.24 -11.91 -3.05
CA GLN A 221 25.18 -13.03 -3.03
C GLN A 221 26.56 -12.60 -2.48
N TRP A 222 27.17 -11.56 -3.07
CA TRP A 222 28.49 -11.08 -2.62
C TRP A 222 28.48 -10.62 -1.16
N ALA A 223 27.43 -9.94 -0.73
CA ALA A 223 27.27 -9.50 0.64
C ALA A 223 27.10 -10.69 1.60
N ALA A 224 26.30 -11.70 1.24
CA ALA A 224 26.16 -12.91 2.06
C ALA A 224 27.50 -13.64 2.22
N ASP A 225 28.25 -13.83 1.13
CA ASP A 225 29.56 -14.50 1.15
C ASP A 225 30.59 -13.71 2.00
N ALA A 226 30.59 -12.38 1.88
CA ALA A 226 31.43 -11.50 2.69
C ALA A 226 31.08 -11.55 4.18
N ILE A 227 29.79 -11.54 4.52
CA ILE A 227 29.32 -11.66 5.91
C ILE A 227 29.74 -13.00 6.50
N ASP A 228 29.58 -14.10 5.75
CA ASP A 228 29.98 -15.44 6.20
C ASP A 228 31.50 -15.54 6.43
N PHE A 229 32.30 -14.90 5.57
CA PHE A 229 33.74 -14.80 5.77
C PHE A 229 34.10 -14.04 7.05
N ILE A 230 33.52 -12.85 7.25
CA ILE A 230 33.79 -12.03 8.44
C ILE A 230 33.37 -12.77 9.70
N TRP A 231 32.20 -13.40 9.69
CA TRP A 231 31.64 -14.09 10.86
C TRP A 231 32.45 -15.34 11.25
N SER A 232 32.82 -16.16 10.28
CA SER A 232 33.62 -17.38 10.50
C SER A 232 35.05 -17.08 10.97
N ARG A 233 35.61 -15.93 10.55
CA ARG A 233 36.99 -15.53 10.88
C ARG A 233 37.08 -14.36 11.87
N ARG A 234 35.99 -14.03 12.57
CA ARG A 234 35.88 -12.84 13.45
C ARG A 234 37.05 -12.68 14.44
N ASN A 235 37.50 -13.76 15.08
CA ASN A 235 38.57 -13.70 16.07
C ASN A 235 39.91 -13.29 15.45
N MET A 236 40.21 -13.75 14.24
CA MET A 236 41.42 -13.37 13.51
C MET A 236 41.36 -11.92 13.03
N LEU A 237 40.18 -11.47 12.57
CA LEU A 237 39.97 -10.09 12.16
C LEU A 237 40.10 -9.14 13.36
N ILE A 238 39.48 -9.46 14.50
CA ILE A 238 39.62 -8.70 15.76
C ILE A 238 41.08 -8.63 16.21
N ALA A 239 41.83 -9.74 16.12
CA ALA A 239 43.25 -9.72 16.45
C ALA A 239 44.05 -8.81 15.48
N ARG A 240 43.68 -8.79 14.20
CA ARG A 240 44.33 -7.95 13.19
C ARG A 240 44.07 -6.46 13.42
N THR A 241 42.83 -6.09 13.76
CA THR A 241 42.44 -4.69 13.98
C THR A 241 43.15 -4.08 15.20
N MET A 242 43.44 -4.87 16.23
CA MET A 242 44.18 -4.42 17.42
C MET A 242 45.63 -4.00 17.14
N VAL A 243 46.21 -4.44 16.02
CA VAL A 243 47.59 -4.11 15.62
C VAL A 243 47.61 -2.85 14.73
N MET A 244 46.46 -2.43 14.19
CA MET A 244 46.38 -1.30 13.27
C MET A 244 46.47 0.05 14.01
N PRO A 245 46.99 1.10 13.35
CA PRO A 245 46.87 2.48 13.84
C PRO A 245 45.41 2.90 14.05
N VAL A 246 45.16 3.82 14.98
CA VAL A 246 43.81 4.28 15.37
C VAL A 246 43.00 4.80 14.17
N GLU A 247 43.65 5.51 13.25
CA GLU A 247 43.03 6.05 12.02
C GLU A 247 42.52 4.92 11.11
N SER A 248 43.31 3.86 10.95
CA SER A 248 42.95 2.69 10.14
C SER A 248 41.95 1.78 10.85
N PHE A 249 42.04 1.66 12.18
CA PHE A 249 41.12 0.89 13.00
C PHE A 249 39.67 1.36 12.81
N ARG A 250 39.44 2.67 12.73
CA ARG A 250 38.09 3.24 12.57
C ARG A 250 37.31 2.63 11.39
N VAL A 251 37.99 2.37 10.27
CA VAL A 251 37.38 1.81 9.04
C VAL A 251 36.90 0.36 9.22
N THR A 252 37.44 -0.34 10.22
CA THR A 252 37.13 -1.76 10.47
C THR A 252 35.87 -1.97 11.31
N VAL A 253 35.44 -0.93 12.05
CA VAL A 253 34.32 -1.00 13.00
C VAL A 253 33.00 -1.35 12.29
N TYR A 254 32.65 -0.61 11.24
CA TYR A 254 31.36 -0.80 10.53
C TYR A 254 31.23 -2.18 9.87
N PRO A 255 32.20 -2.69 9.07
CA PRO A 255 32.09 -4.02 8.48
C PRO A 255 31.94 -5.16 9.49
N LEU A 256 32.69 -5.11 10.60
CA LEU A 256 32.62 -6.13 11.66
C LEU A 256 31.25 -6.13 12.34
N VAL A 257 30.75 -4.94 12.68
CA VAL A 257 29.43 -4.77 13.32
C VAL A 257 28.30 -5.15 12.36
N HIS A 258 28.38 -4.72 11.10
CA HIS A 258 27.36 -5.02 10.09
C HIS A 258 27.23 -6.53 9.89
N ALA A 259 28.36 -7.26 9.73
CA ALA A 259 28.34 -8.71 9.60
C ALA A 259 27.68 -9.39 10.81
N ALA A 260 28.07 -9.01 12.03
CA ALA A 260 27.49 -9.55 13.25
C ALA A 260 25.99 -9.27 13.39
N LYS A 261 25.57 -8.04 13.09
CA LYS A 261 24.16 -7.63 13.07
C LYS A 261 23.35 -8.47 12.10
N MET A 262 23.86 -8.68 10.89
CA MET A 262 23.16 -9.43 9.84
C MET A 262 22.99 -10.91 10.19
N VAL A 263 24.02 -11.53 10.78
CA VAL A 263 23.95 -12.94 11.23
C VAL A 263 22.98 -13.10 12.38
N ALA A 264 23.10 -12.26 13.40
CA ALA A 264 22.29 -12.37 14.62
C ALA A 264 20.82 -11.97 14.40
N SER A 265 20.52 -11.09 13.45
CA SER A 265 19.14 -10.78 13.03
C SER A 265 18.54 -11.79 12.03
N GLY A 266 19.33 -12.75 11.53
CA GLY A 266 18.90 -13.74 10.54
C GLY A 266 18.70 -13.19 9.13
N VAL A 267 19.04 -11.92 8.88
CA VAL A 267 18.87 -11.26 7.58
C VAL A 267 19.79 -11.87 6.52
N VAL A 268 20.94 -12.47 6.89
CA VAL A 268 21.81 -13.19 5.96
C VAL A 268 21.06 -14.30 5.22
N ASN A 269 20.16 -15.04 5.90
CA ASN A 269 19.35 -16.07 5.26
C ASN A 269 18.40 -15.47 4.21
N THR A 270 17.89 -14.26 4.45
CA THR A 270 17.08 -13.54 3.47
C THR A 270 17.89 -13.10 2.27
N LEU A 271 19.14 -12.66 2.45
CA LEU A 271 20.05 -12.33 1.36
C LEU A 271 20.35 -13.55 0.48
N ARG A 272 20.58 -14.73 1.08
CA ARG A 272 20.77 -15.98 0.33
C ARG A 272 19.55 -16.35 -0.51
N ARG A 273 18.34 -16.17 0.03
CA ARG A 273 17.08 -16.39 -0.71
C ARG A 273 16.90 -15.41 -1.86
N ILE A 274 17.33 -14.15 -1.70
CA ILE A 274 17.31 -13.14 -2.75
C ILE A 274 18.32 -13.48 -3.85
N ALA A 275 19.50 -13.97 -3.47
CA ALA A 275 20.55 -14.36 -4.41
C ALA A 275 20.18 -15.58 -5.28
N LYS A 276 19.43 -16.54 -4.71
CA LYS A 276 19.02 -17.78 -5.40
C LYS A 276 17.51 -18.02 -5.25
N PRO A 277 16.66 -17.36 -6.05
CA PRO A 277 15.22 -17.57 -6.00
C PRO A 277 14.87 -18.99 -6.46
N GLY A 278 14.28 -19.80 -5.57
CA GLY A 278 13.80 -21.16 -5.88
C GLY A 278 14.59 -22.32 -5.26
N ASP A 279 15.72 -22.04 -4.59
CA ASP A 279 16.49 -23.07 -3.91
C ASP A 279 15.92 -23.33 -2.50
N THR A 280 15.04 -24.33 -2.39
CA THR A 280 14.46 -24.79 -1.11
C THR A 280 15.42 -25.62 -0.27
N SER A 281 16.64 -25.88 -0.79
CA SER A 281 17.69 -26.64 -0.09
C SER A 281 18.50 -25.84 0.91
N ILE A 282 18.23 -24.53 1.08
CA ILE A 282 18.79 -23.71 2.16
C ILE A 282 18.17 -24.19 3.47
N ALA A 283 18.70 -25.30 3.98
CA ALA A 283 18.49 -25.75 5.34
C ALA A 283 18.81 -24.57 6.24
N ASP A 284 17.90 -24.23 7.16
CA ASP A 284 18.24 -23.42 8.31
C ASP A 284 19.41 -24.12 8.99
N SER A 285 20.64 -23.73 8.66
CA SER A 285 21.83 -24.19 9.36
C SER A 285 21.58 -23.81 10.80
N VAL A 286 21.34 -24.82 11.64
CA VAL A 286 21.14 -24.69 13.08
C VAL A 286 22.48 -24.32 13.70
N GLU A 287 23.04 -23.17 13.33
CA GLU A 287 23.99 -22.48 14.18
C GLU A 287 23.24 -22.22 15.48
N SER A 288 23.74 -22.81 16.57
CA SER A 288 23.08 -22.68 17.86
C SER A 288 22.90 -21.19 18.17
N SER A 289 21.71 -20.78 18.58
CA SER A 289 21.44 -19.38 18.94
C SER A 289 22.43 -18.85 19.99
N ALA A 290 23.05 -19.73 20.77
CA ALA A 290 24.12 -19.40 21.71
C ALA A 290 25.41 -18.91 21.04
N GLU A 291 25.86 -19.52 19.94
CA GLU A 291 27.07 -19.10 19.23
C GLU A 291 26.91 -17.70 18.63
N LYS A 292 25.72 -17.39 18.11
CA LYS A 292 25.37 -16.06 17.60
C LYS A 292 25.45 -14.99 18.69
N LEU A 293 24.91 -15.29 19.87
CA LEU A 293 24.93 -14.37 21.02
C LEU A 293 26.36 -14.16 21.56
N VAL A 294 27.15 -15.23 21.66
CA VAL A 294 28.55 -15.16 22.09
C VAL A 294 29.38 -14.34 21.09
N GLY A 295 29.24 -14.58 19.79
CA GLY A 295 29.98 -13.83 18.77
C GLY A 295 29.65 -12.33 18.74
N VAL A 296 28.40 -11.94 18.99
CA VAL A 296 28.04 -10.51 19.16
C VAL A 296 28.70 -9.95 20.42
N SER A 297 28.69 -10.69 21.54
CA SER A 297 29.34 -10.28 22.79
C SER A 297 30.86 -10.11 22.65
N ASP A 298 31.53 -10.96 21.85
CA ASP A 298 32.97 -10.86 21.59
C ASP A 298 33.30 -9.53 20.89
N ILE A 299 32.52 -9.16 19.87
CA ILE A 299 32.69 -7.90 19.12
C ILE A 299 32.40 -6.70 20.02
N VAL A 300 31.34 -6.75 20.83
CA VAL A 300 31.04 -5.69 21.79
C VAL A 300 32.20 -5.52 22.79
N SER A 301 32.75 -6.63 23.30
CA SER A 301 33.87 -6.59 24.26
C SER A 301 35.14 -6.01 23.64
N HIS A 302 35.37 -6.25 22.36
CA HIS A 302 36.47 -5.63 21.60
C HIS A 302 36.28 -4.12 21.41
N LEU A 303 35.05 -3.67 21.13
CA LEU A 303 34.74 -2.27 20.83
C LEU A 303 34.57 -1.38 22.09
N LEU A 304 34.06 -1.94 23.19
CA LEU A 304 33.72 -1.20 24.41
C LEU A 304 34.83 -0.27 24.94
N PRO A 305 36.13 -0.66 24.98
CA PRO A 305 37.20 0.23 25.45
C PRO A 305 37.35 1.52 24.64
N PHE A 306 37.02 1.49 23.35
CA PHE A 306 37.19 2.64 22.44
C PHE A 306 36.13 3.73 22.63
N LEU A 307 35.04 3.46 23.36
CA LEU A 307 34.09 4.50 23.78
C LEU A 307 34.72 5.56 24.71
N SER A 308 35.83 5.22 25.36
CA SER A 308 36.60 6.13 26.23
C SER A 308 37.83 6.73 25.53
N SER A 309 37.94 6.58 24.20
CA SER A 309 39.06 7.10 23.42
C SER A 309 39.14 8.64 23.47
N LEU A 310 40.35 9.17 23.30
CA LEU A 310 40.57 10.60 23.16
C LEU A 310 40.06 11.12 21.81
N ASP A 311 40.07 10.28 20.76
CA ASP A 311 39.68 10.62 19.40
C ASP A 311 38.14 10.69 19.23
N PRO A 312 37.53 11.88 19.06
CA PRO A 312 36.07 12.02 18.96
C PRO A 312 35.40 11.27 17.80
N PRO A 313 35.95 11.29 16.56
CA PRO A 313 35.41 10.51 15.44
C PRO A 313 35.35 9.00 15.73
N LEU A 314 36.37 8.43 16.39
CA LEU A 314 36.33 7.02 16.77
C LEU A 314 35.26 6.72 17.82
N VAL A 315 35.14 7.56 18.87
CA VAL A 315 34.08 7.39 19.89
C VAL A 315 32.71 7.42 19.25
N PHE A 316 32.48 8.33 18.30
CA PHE A 316 31.22 8.41 17.57
C PHE A 316 30.98 7.17 16.71
N GLU A 317 31.97 6.75 15.92
CA GLU A 317 31.87 5.57 15.05
C GLU A 317 31.56 4.30 15.85
N VAL A 318 32.30 4.07 16.93
CA VAL A 318 32.10 2.92 17.82
C VAL A 318 30.74 3.02 18.52
N GLY A 319 30.35 4.19 19.00
CA GLY A 319 29.06 4.40 19.66
C GLY A 319 27.87 4.05 18.77
N ILE A 320 27.84 4.55 17.53
CA ILE A 320 26.74 4.25 16.57
C ILE A 320 26.67 2.76 16.27
N ASN A 321 27.82 2.14 16.02
CA ASN A 321 27.87 0.72 15.69
C ASN A 321 27.54 -0.16 16.90
N MET A 322 27.90 0.24 18.13
CA MET A 322 27.45 -0.45 19.34
C MET A 322 25.94 -0.36 19.55
N LEU A 323 25.29 0.76 19.21
CA LEU A 323 23.83 0.86 19.23
C LEU A 323 23.18 -0.07 18.21
N ALA A 324 23.79 -0.21 17.03
CA ALA A 324 23.31 -1.15 16.02
C ALA A 324 23.40 -2.62 16.48
N LEU A 325 24.34 -2.99 17.35
CA LEU A 325 24.44 -4.32 17.98
C LEU A 325 23.49 -4.49 19.16
N ALA A 326 23.17 -3.42 19.89
CA ALA A 326 22.19 -3.47 20.98
C ALA A 326 20.75 -3.71 20.47
N ASP A 327 20.46 -3.33 19.22
CA ASP A 327 19.17 -3.49 18.53
C ASP A 327 18.97 -4.87 17.86
N VAL A 328 19.79 -5.86 18.22
CA VAL A 328 19.80 -7.22 17.69
C VAL A 328 19.20 -8.19 18.71
N PRO A 329 18.60 -9.33 18.31
CA PRO A 329 18.11 -10.34 19.26
C PRO A 329 19.18 -10.75 20.28
N GLY A 330 18.89 -10.53 21.56
CA GLY A 330 19.80 -10.78 22.69
C GLY A 330 20.80 -9.66 23.00
N GLY A 331 20.64 -8.49 22.38
CA GLY A 331 21.32 -7.26 22.78
C GLY A 331 20.99 -6.87 24.23
N LYS A 332 22.00 -6.30 24.93
CA LYS A 332 21.86 -5.86 26.33
C LYS A 332 21.66 -4.34 26.42
N PRO A 333 20.80 -3.83 27.31
CA PRO A 333 20.61 -2.39 27.52
C PRO A 333 21.89 -1.71 28.03
N GLU A 334 22.76 -2.45 28.71
CA GLU A 334 24.08 -1.99 29.15
C GLU A 334 24.94 -1.48 27.98
N TRP A 335 24.89 -2.18 26.83
CA TRP A 335 25.65 -1.80 25.64
C TRP A 335 25.14 -0.49 25.03
N ALA A 336 23.82 -0.34 24.94
CA ALA A 336 23.18 0.88 24.49
C ALA A 336 23.47 2.05 25.45
N SER A 337 23.42 1.80 26.76
CA SER A 337 23.68 2.83 27.79
C SER A 337 25.12 3.35 27.73
N ALA A 338 26.11 2.47 27.62
CA ALA A 338 27.51 2.86 27.48
C ALA A 338 27.75 3.69 26.22
N ALA A 339 27.19 3.26 25.09
CA ALA A 339 27.32 3.96 23.81
C ALA A 339 26.63 5.35 23.84
N ILE A 340 25.40 5.44 24.36
CA ILE A 340 24.67 6.72 24.45
C ILE A 340 25.38 7.69 25.39
N ILE A 341 25.88 7.23 26.55
CA ILE A 341 26.64 8.08 27.46
C ILE A 341 27.88 8.63 26.76
N ALA A 342 28.66 7.78 26.08
CA ALA A 342 29.85 8.18 25.35
C ALA A 342 29.53 9.21 24.25
N ILE A 343 28.51 8.96 23.43
CA ILE A 343 28.05 9.90 22.41
C ILE A 343 27.60 11.24 23.01
N LEU A 344 26.89 11.22 24.14
CA LEU A 344 26.45 12.44 24.84
C LEU A 344 27.61 13.25 25.40
N THR A 345 28.73 12.62 25.79
CA THR A 345 29.94 13.36 26.22
C THR A 345 30.58 14.18 25.09
N LEU A 346 30.33 13.81 23.83
CA LEU A 346 30.83 14.55 22.66
C LEU A 346 30.10 15.88 22.46
N TRP A 347 28.91 16.06 23.03
CA TRP A 347 28.11 17.28 22.89
C TRP A 347 28.84 18.54 23.42
N ASP A 348 29.57 18.37 24.51
CA ASP A 348 30.28 19.45 25.20
C ASP A 348 31.65 19.76 24.56
N ARG A 349 32.14 18.92 23.65
CA ARG A 349 33.41 19.14 22.94
C ARG A 349 33.24 20.14 21.78
N GLN A 350 34.11 21.15 21.71
CA GLN A 350 34.04 22.19 20.68
C GLN A 350 34.25 21.66 19.26
N GLU A 351 35.12 20.66 19.10
CA GLU A 351 35.45 20.00 17.83
C GLU A 351 34.24 19.31 17.17
N PHE A 352 33.23 18.94 17.96
CA PHE A 352 32.01 18.27 17.49
C PHE A 352 30.79 19.20 17.42
N SER A 353 31.00 20.52 17.51
CA SER A 353 29.92 21.52 17.51
C SER A 353 29.07 21.52 16.23
N SER A 354 29.66 21.19 15.08
CA SER A 354 28.96 21.03 13.79
C SER A 354 28.15 19.73 13.68
N MET A 355 28.45 18.72 14.50
CA MET A 355 27.86 17.37 14.47
C MET A 355 26.83 17.14 15.58
N ARG A 356 26.43 18.19 16.30
CA ARG A 356 25.43 18.16 17.38
C ARG A 356 24.08 17.59 16.94
N GLU A 357 23.67 17.90 15.71
CA GLU A 357 22.45 17.36 15.10
C GLU A 357 22.54 15.83 14.92
N THR A 358 23.69 15.34 14.48
CA THR A 358 23.96 13.90 14.33
C THR A 358 24.00 13.17 15.67
N ILE A 359 24.58 13.79 16.71
CA ILE A 359 24.56 13.28 18.09
C ILE A 359 23.12 13.11 18.58
N VAL A 360 22.30 14.17 18.49
CA VAL A 360 20.92 14.12 18.99
C VAL A 360 20.11 13.10 18.19
N ARG A 361 20.24 13.07 16.87
CA ARG A 361 19.56 12.10 16.01
C ARG A 361 19.92 10.66 16.42
N ALA A 362 21.20 10.36 16.62
CA ALA A 362 21.67 9.04 17.03
C ALA A 362 21.14 8.58 18.39
N VAL A 363 21.12 9.48 19.39
CA VAL A 363 20.63 9.14 20.73
C VAL A 363 19.12 8.93 20.69
N VAL A 364 18.40 9.87 20.06
CA VAL A 364 16.94 9.92 20.08
C VAL A 364 16.29 8.77 19.30
N THR A 365 16.91 8.29 18.21
CA THR A 365 16.41 7.10 17.48
C THR A 365 16.57 5.80 18.29
N ASN A 366 17.54 5.75 19.20
CA ASN A 366 17.89 4.55 19.96
C ASN A 366 17.47 4.58 21.44
N LEU A 367 16.65 5.56 21.85
CA LEU A 367 16.17 5.68 23.25
C LEU A 367 15.45 4.42 23.76
N HIS A 368 14.72 3.74 22.88
CA HIS A 368 13.95 2.54 23.19
C HIS A 368 14.82 1.35 23.65
N LEU A 369 16.13 1.36 23.36
CA LEU A 369 17.08 0.32 23.76
C LEU A 369 17.57 0.45 25.21
N LEU A 370 17.29 1.58 25.87
CA LEU A 370 17.72 1.84 27.24
C LEU A 370 16.74 1.30 28.27
N ASP A 371 17.22 1.10 29.50
CA ASP A 371 16.34 0.82 30.64
C ASP A 371 15.44 2.03 30.97
N LEU A 372 14.26 1.73 31.52
CA LEU A 372 13.21 2.72 31.82
C LEU A 372 13.72 3.93 32.61
N GLY A 373 14.51 3.69 33.66
CA GLY A 373 15.07 4.76 34.49
C GLY A 373 16.03 5.69 33.74
N MET A 374 16.82 5.13 32.81
CA MET A 374 17.73 5.92 31.99
C MET A 374 16.96 6.73 30.94
N GLN A 375 15.94 6.13 30.30
CA GLN A 375 15.06 6.83 29.35
C GLN A 375 14.46 8.10 29.98
N VAL A 376 13.84 7.95 31.16
CA VAL A 376 13.23 9.05 31.92
C VAL A 376 14.26 10.14 32.27
N SER A 377 15.45 9.74 32.72
CA SER A 377 16.51 10.69 33.07
C SER A 377 17.01 11.52 31.87
N LEU A 378 16.98 10.92 30.66
CA LEU A 378 17.47 11.56 29.44
C LEU A 378 16.44 12.48 28.81
N PHE A 379 15.13 12.27 28.97
CA PHE A 379 14.11 13.11 28.33
C PHE A 379 14.30 14.60 28.65
N LYS A 380 14.46 14.96 29.93
CA LYS A 380 14.66 16.36 30.36
C LYS A 380 15.93 16.96 29.75
N ARG A 381 17.04 16.22 29.76
CA ARG A 381 18.32 16.65 29.16
C ARG A 381 18.19 16.83 27.64
N LEU A 382 17.53 15.90 26.95
CA LEU A 382 17.37 15.92 25.50
C LEU A 382 16.47 17.06 25.04
N LEU A 383 15.38 17.38 25.75
CA LEU A 383 14.54 18.54 25.43
C LEU A 383 15.37 19.85 25.44
N GLN A 384 16.25 20.01 26.43
CA GLN A 384 17.15 21.16 26.49
C GLN A 384 18.18 21.18 25.34
N MET A 385 18.70 20.01 24.94
CA MET A 385 19.61 19.91 23.79
C MET A 385 18.91 20.22 22.47
N VAL A 386 17.70 19.69 22.27
CA VAL A 386 16.89 19.89 21.06
C VAL A 386 16.52 21.36 20.88
N ARG A 387 16.18 22.06 21.97
CA ARG A 387 15.94 23.51 21.97
C ARG A 387 17.10 24.31 21.36
N ASN A 388 18.34 23.80 21.46
CA ASN A 388 19.55 24.48 20.98
C ASN A 388 19.97 24.08 19.55
N LEU A 389 19.21 23.21 18.86
CA LEU A 389 19.50 22.83 17.48
C LEU A 389 19.10 23.94 16.50
N ARG A 390 19.86 24.09 15.41
CA ARG A 390 19.67 25.17 14.43
C ARG A 390 18.56 24.83 13.43
N ALA A 391 18.58 23.62 12.87
CA ALA A 391 17.61 23.19 11.87
C ALA A 391 16.26 22.79 12.47
N GLU A 392 15.16 23.29 11.88
CA GLU A 392 13.78 22.98 12.27
C GLU A 392 13.42 21.50 12.03
N SER A 393 13.83 20.94 10.88
CA SER A 393 13.62 19.52 10.55
C SER A 393 14.18 18.59 11.62
N ASP A 394 15.32 18.96 12.17
CA ASP A 394 16.07 18.14 13.11
C ASP A 394 15.49 18.26 14.51
N ARG A 395 15.02 19.45 14.90
CA ARG A 395 14.23 19.65 16.12
C ARG A 395 12.95 18.84 16.08
N MET A 396 12.15 18.98 15.02
CA MET A 396 10.88 18.26 14.86
C MET A 396 11.07 16.74 14.86
N HIS A 397 12.08 16.23 14.15
CA HIS A 397 12.39 14.80 14.16
C HIS A 397 12.75 14.31 15.57
N ALA A 398 13.64 15.03 16.27
CA ALA A 398 14.06 14.66 17.61
C ALA A 398 12.89 14.74 18.61
N LEU A 399 12.09 15.81 18.57
CA LEU A 399 10.90 15.97 19.41
C LEU A 399 9.90 14.84 19.17
N ALA A 400 9.61 14.50 17.91
CA ALA A 400 8.69 13.41 17.59
C ALA A 400 9.15 12.07 18.16
N CYS A 401 10.44 11.75 18.08
CA CYS A 401 10.98 10.53 18.65
C CYS A 401 10.94 10.54 20.20
N ILE A 402 11.35 11.64 20.84
CA ILE A 402 11.29 11.79 22.32
C ILE A 402 9.84 11.64 22.80
N CYS A 403 8.89 12.35 22.18
CA CYS A 403 7.47 12.30 22.54
C CYS A 403 6.88 10.90 22.37
N ARG A 404 7.23 10.20 21.26
CA ARG A 404 6.79 8.82 21.04
C ARG A 404 7.33 7.87 22.11
N THR A 405 8.62 7.94 22.42
CA THR A 405 9.20 7.08 23.48
C THR A 405 8.59 7.39 24.84
N ALA A 406 8.39 8.66 25.18
CA ALA A 406 7.76 9.06 26.44
C ALA A 406 6.30 8.56 26.56
N LEU A 407 5.52 8.63 25.47
CA LEU A 407 4.17 8.06 25.43
C LEU A 407 4.17 6.53 25.59
N CYS A 408 5.12 5.82 24.97
CA CYS A 408 5.27 4.38 25.16
C CYS A 408 5.63 4.04 26.62
N VAL A 409 6.50 4.82 27.25
CA VAL A 409 6.90 4.66 28.65
C VAL A 409 5.72 4.86 29.60
N ASP A 410 4.90 5.90 29.39
CA ASP A 410 3.70 6.14 30.20
C ASP A 410 2.67 5.01 30.06
N LEU A 411 2.40 4.60 28.82
CA LEU A 411 1.50 3.46 28.55
C LEU A 411 1.97 2.18 29.23
N PHE A 412 3.27 1.88 29.13
CA PHE A 412 3.87 0.72 29.77
C PHE A 412 3.80 0.79 31.30
N ALA A 413 4.07 1.96 31.88
CA ALA A 413 4.02 2.17 33.33
C ALA A 413 2.58 2.02 33.87
N LYS A 414 1.59 2.64 33.21
CA LYS A 414 0.18 2.52 33.58
C LYS A 414 -0.34 1.09 33.48
N GLU A 415 0.05 0.35 32.45
CA GLU A 415 -0.28 -1.07 32.32
C GLU A 415 0.38 -1.92 33.41
N SER A 416 1.63 -1.61 33.78
CA SER A 416 2.33 -2.28 34.87
C SER A 416 1.65 -2.05 36.22
N VAL A 417 1.16 -0.84 36.47
CA VAL A 417 0.35 -0.50 37.66
C VAL A 417 -0.97 -1.28 37.68
N ARG A 418 -1.65 -1.41 36.54
CA ARG A 418 -2.87 -2.25 36.44
C ARG A 418 -2.61 -3.72 36.74
N ARG A 419 -1.40 -4.21 36.45
CA ARG A 419 -0.93 -5.56 36.80
C ARG A 419 -0.46 -5.68 38.27
N GLY A 420 -0.63 -4.64 39.07
CA GLY A 420 -0.31 -4.64 40.51
C GLY A 420 1.13 -4.27 40.86
N GLN A 421 1.91 -3.75 39.90
CA GLN A 421 3.25 -3.24 40.20
C GLN A 421 3.20 -1.82 40.79
N LYS A 422 4.25 -1.43 41.53
CA LYS A 422 4.35 -0.08 42.09
C LYS A 422 4.59 0.95 40.96
N PRO A 423 3.95 2.13 41.01
CA PRO A 423 4.22 3.19 40.04
C PRO A 423 5.68 3.64 40.16
N VAL A 424 6.36 3.75 39.03
CA VAL A 424 7.73 4.27 38.94
C VAL A 424 7.62 5.80 38.78
N PRO A 425 8.31 6.61 39.59
CA PRO A 425 8.22 8.06 39.49
C PRO A 425 8.86 8.57 38.18
N GLY A 426 8.21 9.55 37.54
CA GLY A 426 8.71 10.22 36.33
C GLY A 426 8.48 9.45 35.02
N THR A 427 7.69 8.37 35.03
CA THR A 427 7.32 7.65 33.79
C THR A 427 6.06 8.22 33.13
N ASP A 428 5.33 9.08 33.81
CA ASP A 428 4.16 9.78 33.30
C ASP A 428 4.57 10.86 32.29
N VAL A 429 3.75 11.10 31.26
CA VAL A 429 4.05 12.13 30.24
C VAL A 429 4.14 13.53 30.84
N ILE A 430 3.41 13.79 31.94
CA ILE A 430 3.40 15.07 32.65
C ILE A 430 4.81 15.40 33.19
N SER A 431 5.60 14.38 33.56
CA SER A 431 6.98 14.55 34.03
C SER A 431 7.91 15.26 33.03
N LEU A 432 7.63 15.21 31.73
CA LEU A 432 8.37 15.96 30.69
C LEU A 432 8.29 17.48 30.93
N PHE A 433 7.21 17.93 31.56
CA PHE A 433 6.88 19.34 31.78
C PHE A 433 7.15 19.80 33.22
N GLU A 434 7.75 18.96 34.05
CA GLU A 434 8.26 19.36 35.37
C GLU A 434 9.51 20.23 35.28
N ASP A 435 10.25 20.18 34.16
CA ASP A 435 11.40 21.04 33.95
C ASP A 435 10.96 22.51 33.91
N VAL A 436 11.55 23.32 34.79
CA VAL A 436 11.20 24.74 34.97
C VAL A 436 11.28 25.51 33.64
N ARG A 437 12.29 25.23 32.81
CA ARG A 437 12.49 25.96 31.55
C ARG A 437 11.44 25.59 30.50
N VAL A 438 11.07 24.31 30.41
CA VAL A 438 10.03 23.85 29.49
C VAL A 438 8.67 24.39 29.92
N LYS A 439 8.41 24.41 31.23
CA LYS A 439 7.18 24.97 31.81
C LYS A 439 7.09 26.48 31.61
N GLU A 440 8.19 27.21 31.75
CA GLU A 440 8.26 28.65 31.43
C GLU A 440 8.00 28.90 29.93
N ASP A 441 8.61 28.13 29.04
CA ASP A 441 8.42 28.25 27.59
C ASP A 441 6.95 27.99 27.19
N LEU A 442 6.27 27.01 27.82
CA LEU A 442 4.86 26.72 27.58
C LEU A 442 3.91 27.82 28.08
N ASN A 443 4.17 28.39 29.26
CA ASN A 443 3.31 29.41 29.85
C ASN A 443 3.58 30.81 29.30
N SER A 444 4.68 31.01 28.59
CA SER A 444 4.96 32.25 27.89
C SER A 444 3.90 32.49 26.81
N VAL A 445 3.15 33.59 26.91
CA VAL A 445 2.16 34.01 25.88
C VAL A 445 2.87 34.53 24.64
N THR A 446 3.82 35.45 24.82
CA THR A 446 4.58 36.10 23.73
C THR A 446 6.01 35.55 23.68
N SER A 447 6.25 34.52 22.86
CA SER A 447 7.61 34.01 22.60
C SER A 447 7.90 34.01 21.10
N LYS A 448 9.12 34.40 20.74
CA LYS A 448 9.63 34.32 19.35
C LYS A 448 10.23 32.95 19.01
N ASN A 449 10.39 32.06 20.00
CA ASN A 449 11.01 30.77 19.80
C ASN A 449 9.96 29.74 19.34
N LEU A 450 10.26 29.01 18.28
CA LEU A 450 9.39 27.98 17.70
C LEU A 450 9.30 26.71 18.54
N PHE A 451 10.28 26.49 19.44
CA PHE A 451 10.42 25.25 20.21
C PHE A 451 9.14 24.82 20.95
N ARG A 452 8.41 25.76 21.58
CA ARG A 452 7.16 25.45 22.31
C ARG A 452 6.07 24.93 21.37
N GLU A 453 5.96 25.51 20.17
CA GLU A 453 4.95 25.12 19.18
C GLU A 453 5.32 23.78 18.53
N GLU A 454 6.60 23.60 18.22
CA GLU A 454 7.17 22.33 17.72
C GLU A 454 6.96 21.19 18.72
N LEU A 455 7.17 21.43 20.02
CA LEU A 455 7.00 20.45 21.09
C LEU A 455 5.53 20.02 21.24
N VAL A 456 4.60 20.98 21.34
CA VAL A 456 3.17 20.67 21.45
C VAL A 456 2.67 19.96 20.19
N ALA A 457 3.05 20.43 19.00
CA ALA A 457 2.66 19.78 17.76
C ALA A 457 3.17 18.33 17.68
N SER A 458 4.45 18.11 18.02
CA SER A 458 5.07 16.78 17.98
C SER A 458 4.45 15.83 19.01
N LEU A 459 4.19 16.29 20.23
CA LEU A 459 3.58 15.47 21.29
C LEU A 459 2.14 15.11 20.98
N VAL A 460 1.33 16.11 20.59
CA VAL A 460 -0.08 15.91 20.29
C VAL A 460 -0.26 15.06 19.06
N GLU A 461 0.51 15.28 17.99
CA GLU A 461 0.41 14.45 16.78
C GLU A 461 0.87 13.02 17.08
N SER A 462 1.95 12.83 17.85
CA SER A 462 2.38 11.48 18.29
C SER A 462 1.29 10.76 19.08
N CYS A 463 0.59 11.46 19.96
CA CYS A 463 -0.55 10.93 20.71
C CYS A 463 -1.76 10.64 19.79
N PHE A 464 -2.06 11.53 18.85
CA PHE A 464 -3.13 11.33 17.86
C PHE A 464 -2.87 10.10 16.98
N GLN A 465 -1.63 9.81 16.61
CA GLN A 465 -1.28 8.60 15.86
C GLN A 465 -1.63 7.31 16.62
N LEU A 466 -1.64 7.31 17.97
CA LEU A 466 -2.11 6.18 18.78
C LEU A 466 -3.62 5.92 18.61
N SER A 467 -4.39 6.96 18.25
CA SER A 467 -5.84 6.86 18.04
C SER A 467 -6.22 6.26 16.68
N LEU A 468 -5.27 6.18 15.75
CA LEU A 468 -5.49 5.64 14.42
C LEU A 468 -5.33 4.11 14.45
N PRO A 469 -6.13 3.36 13.68
CA PRO A 469 -5.92 1.92 13.54
C PRO A 469 -4.51 1.67 13.00
N LEU A 470 -3.72 0.88 13.72
CA LEU A 470 -2.36 0.53 13.32
C LEU A 470 -2.39 -0.13 11.93
N PRO A 471 -1.54 0.28 10.98
CA PRO A 471 -1.35 -0.48 9.75
C PRO A 471 -0.80 -1.86 10.13
N GLU A 472 -1.42 -2.94 9.66
CA GLU A 472 -0.90 -4.29 9.85
C GLU A 472 0.49 -4.41 9.22
N PHE A 473 1.52 -4.54 10.06
CA PHE A 473 2.88 -4.82 9.60
C PHE A 473 2.99 -6.29 9.17
N LYS A 474 2.85 -6.55 7.87
CA LYS A 474 3.11 -7.89 7.29
C LYS A 474 4.59 -8.20 7.02
N ASN A 475 5.54 -7.30 7.26
CA ASN A 475 6.98 -7.57 7.13
C ASN A 475 7.82 -6.68 8.05
N SER A 476 8.67 -7.28 8.89
CA SER A 476 9.69 -6.61 9.72
C SER A 476 10.87 -6.12 8.86
N GLY A 477 10.62 -5.12 8.02
CA GLY A 477 11.68 -4.31 7.39
C GLY A 477 12.14 -3.19 8.34
N THR A 478 13.45 -2.99 8.43
CA THR A 478 14.16 -1.98 9.25
C THR A 478 13.65 -0.54 9.07
N GLU A 479 12.99 -0.26 7.95
CA GLU A 479 12.46 1.05 7.55
C GLU A 479 11.24 1.53 8.34
N SER A 480 10.63 0.63 9.11
CA SER A 480 9.38 0.90 9.79
C SER A 480 9.45 0.88 11.31
N ARG A 481 10.65 0.79 11.89
CA ARG A 481 10.84 0.74 13.36
C ARG A 481 10.42 2.02 14.09
N VAL A 482 10.21 3.13 13.38
CA VAL A 482 9.61 4.37 13.93
C VAL A 482 8.15 4.16 14.34
N ILE A 483 7.43 3.26 13.64
CA ILE A 483 6.10 2.73 14.02
C ILE A 483 6.24 1.38 14.74
N GLY A 484 7.31 0.63 14.46
CA GLY A 484 7.64 -0.62 15.14
C GLY A 484 7.93 -0.47 16.63
N ALA A 485 8.44 0.67 17.10
CA ALA A 485 8.59 0.96 18.52
C ALA A 485 7.24 1.22 19.22
N LEU A 486 6.20 1.62 18.48
CA LEU A 486 4.82 1.50 18.92
C LEU A 486 4.41 0.02 18.91
N ALA A 487 4.73 -0.73 17.84
CA ALA A 487 4.40 -2.16 17.70
C ALA A 487 4.97 -3.08 18.80
N TYR A 488 6.20 -2.84 19.29
CA TYR A 488 6.81 -3.63 20.37
C TYR A 488 6.11 -3.40 21.73
N GLY A 489 5.42 -2.27 21.91
CA GLY A 489 4.57 -1.99 23.07
C GLY A 489 3.07 -2.26 22.83
N THR A 490 2.60 -2.31 21.58
CA THR A 490 1.17 -2.40 21.22
C THR A 490 0.73 -3.83 20.84
N GLY A 491 1.53 -4.85 21.15
CA GLY A 491 1.21 -6.25 20.89
C GLY A 491 0.12 -6.86 21.79
N TYR A 492 -0.46 -6.10 22.71
CA TYR A 492 -1.53 -6.56 23.60
C TYR A 492 -2.69 -5.55 23.57
N GLY A 493 -3.91 -6.08 23.52
CA GLY A 493 -5.13 -5.40 23.05
C GLY A 493 -5.37 -3.98 23.58
N ALA A 494 -5.88 -3.12 22.69
CA ALA A 494 -6.55 -1.86 23.00
C ALA A 494 -6.03 -1.17 24.27
N LEU A 495 -4.76 -0.75 24.25
CA LEU A 495 -4.20 0.11 25.29
C LEU A 495 -5.14 1.32 25.46
N ASN A 496 -5.51 1.64 26.71
CA ASN A 496 -6.27 2.84 27.09
C ASN A 496 -5.44 4.11 26.85
N TRP A 497 -5.10 4.39 25.59
CA TRP A 497 -4.34 5.57 25.15
C TRP A 497 -5.09 6.88 25.46
N THR A 498 -6.39 6.81 25.69
CA THR A 498 -7.24 7.95 26.02
C THR A 498 -6.84 8.62 27.33
N GLU A 499 -6.28 7.89 28.30
CA GLU A 499 -5.83 8.44 29.57
C GLU A 499 -4.53 9.27 29.43
N PRO A 500 -3.43 8.76 28.84
CA PRO A 500 -2.29 9.60 28.44
C PRO A 500 -2.67 10.76 27.51
N ALA A 501 -3.64 10.56 26.61
CA ALA A 501 -4.11 11.63 25.74
C ALA A 501 -4.79 12.76 26.51
N LEU A 502 -5.58 12.45 27.55
CA LEU A 502 -6.14 13.46 28.44
C LEU A 502 -5.04 14.23 29.18
N ASP A 503 -4.01 13.55 29.69
CA ASP A 503 -2.86 14.20 30.33
C ASP A 503 -2.14 15.15 29.35
N VAL A 504 -1.94 14.73 28.10
CA VAL A 504 -1.32 15.56 27.04
C VAL A 504 -2.16 16.80 26.75
N VAL A 505 -3.48 16.68 26.62
CA VAL A 505 -4.36 17.82 26.33
C VAL A 505 -4.44 18.76 27.54
N GLU A 506 -4.48 18.25 28.77
CA GLU A 506 -4.46 19.11 29.97
C GLU A 506 -3.16 19.92 30.08
N VAL A 507 -2.00 19.30 29.85
CA VAL A 507 -0.70 19.99 29.95
C VAL A 507 -0.46 20.96 28.78
N CYS A 508 -0.93 20.62 27.56
CA CYS A 508 -0.77 21.47 26.39
C CYS A 508 -1.79 22.63 26.32
N ARG A 509 -2.80 22.70 27.19
CA ARG A 509 -3.83 23.76 27.25
C ARG A 509 -3.30 25.19 27.05
N PRO A 510 -2.15 25.61 27.65
CA PRO A 510 -1.63 26.98 27.47
C PRO A 510 -1.42 27.39 26.01
N CYS A 511 -1.31 26.43 25.07
CA CYS A 511 -1.13 26.73 23.64
C CYS A 511 -2.27 27.55 23.03
N VAL A 512 -3.45 27.50 23.63
CA VAL A 512 -4.64 28.25 23.19
C VAL A 512 -4.49 29.76 23.44
N LEU A 513 -3.67 30.14 24.43
CA LEU A 513 -3.43 31.54 24.80
C LEU A 513 -2.26 32.17 24.04
N TRP A 514 -1.49 31.39 23.28
CA TRP A 514 -0.29 31.90 22.62
C TRP A 514 -0.60 32.92 21.53
N ASP A 515 0.21 33.97 21.50
CA ASP A 515 0.33 34.82 20.32
C ASP A 515 1.42 34.26 19.41
N CYS A 516 0.99 33.74 18.26
CA CYS A 516 1.84 33.01 17.31
C CYS A 516 2.02 33.76 15.97
N ASP A 517 1.74 35.06 15.91
CA ASP A 517 1.84 35.87 14.68
C ASP A 517 1.09 35.24 13.48
N GLY A 518 -0.07 34.63 13.74
CA GLY A 518 -0.93 33.99 12.74
C GLY A 518 -0.63 32.52 12.41
N ARG A 519 0.39 31.91 13.02
CA ARG A 519 0.71 30.47 12.90
C ARG A 519 -0.22 29.64 13.78
N THR A 520 -0.81 28.57 13.23
CA THR A 520 -1.90 27.83 13.92
C THR A 520 -1.66 26.33 14.06
N TYR A 521 -0.57 25.80 13.51
CA TYR A 521 -0.34 24.35 13.41
C TYR A 521 -0.42 23.62 14.76
N ALA A 522 0.29 24.10 15.79
CA ALA A 522 0.30 23.48 17.11
C ALA A 522 -1.10 23.45 17.75
N ILE A 523 -1.88 24.53 17.58
CA ILE A 523 -3.25 24.65 18.08
C ILE A 523 -4.19 23.76 17.28
N ASP A 524 -4.03 23.68 15.97
CA ASP A 524 -4.80 22.79 15.10
C ASP A 524 -4.57 21.31 15.47
N CYS A 525 -3.34 20.91 15.79
CA CYS A 525 -3.04 19.58 16.35
C CYS A 525 -3.72 19.38 17.71
N TYR A 526 -3.58 20.34 18.64
CA TYR A 526 -4.21 20.31 19.97
C TYR A 526 -5.73 20.10 19.89
N LEU A 527 -6.42 20.94 19.12
CA LEU A 527 -7.88 20.90 18.98
C LEU A 527 -8.34 19.61 18.28
N LYS A 528 -7.56 19.10 17.33
CA LYS A 528 -7.83 17.82 16.67
C LYS A 528 -7.85 16.65 17.66
N LEU A 529 -6.89 16.58 18.59
CA LEU A 529 -6.89 15.55 19.63
C LEU A 529 -8.02 15.76 20.65
N LEU A 530 -8.26 17.01 21.07
CA LEU A 530 -9.36 17.36 21.99
C LEU A 530 -10.73 16.93 21.44
N VAL A 531 -11.05 17.29 20.19
CA VAL A 531 -12.30 16.93 19.51
C VAL A 531 -12.47 15.41 19.43
N ARG A 532 -11.38 14.69 19.14
CA ARG A 532 -11.38 13.22 19.09
C ARG A 532 -11.73 12.62 20.46
N LEU A 533 -11.14 13.12 21.54
CA LEU A 533 -11.44 12.66 22.91
C LEU A 533 -12.89 13.00 23.30
N CYS A 534 -13.36 14.22 22.99
CA CYS A 534 -14.74 14.64 23.27
C CYS A 534 -15.77 13.77 22.53
N HIS A 535 -15.43 13.31 21.32
CA HIS A 535 -16.25 12.38 20.56
C HIS A 535 -16.24 10.96 21.17
N ILE A 536 -15.07 10.43 21.54
CA ILE A 536 -14.95 9.08 22.13
C ILE A 536 -15.70 8.97 23.45
N TYR A 537 -15.59 9.97 24.32
CA TYR A 537 -16.28 10.00 25.60
C TYR A 537 -17.75 10.46 25.50
N ASP A 538 -18.17 10.96 24.33
CA ASP A 538 -19.49 11.54 24.08
C ASP A 538 -19.92 12.57 25.14
N THR A 539 -19.13 13.64 25.28
CA THR A 539 -19.37 14.68 26.29
C THR A 539 -20.67 15.46 26.08
N ARG A 540 -21.40 15.24 24.98
CA ARG A 540 -22.66 15.92 24.66
C ARG A 540 -23.77 15.59 25.64
N GLY A 541 -23.80 14.36 26.15
CA GLY A 541 -24.80 13.86 27.09
C GLY A 541 -24.45 14.06 28.57
N GLY A 542 -23.36 14.79 28.86
CA GLY A 542 -22.83 14.93 30.21
C GLY A 542 -22.06 13.69 30.70
N VAL A 543 -21.69 13.69 31.98
CA VAL A 543 -20.92 12.60 32.60
C VAL A 543 -21.83 11.40 32.86
N LYS A 544 -21.48 10.23 32.33
CA LYS A 544 -22.24 9.00 32.51
C LYS A 544 -22.17 8.55 33.98
N THR A 545 -23.24 7.92 34.46
CA THR A 545 -23.31 7.40 35.84
C THR A 545 -23.01 5.90 35.87
N ILE A 546 -22.68 5.36 37.05
CA ILE A 546 -22.52 3.91 37.25
C ILE A 546 -23.77 3.13 36.81
N LYS A 547 -24.96 3.75 36.96
CA LYS A 547 -26.25 3.18 36.52
C LYS A 547 -26.38 3.06 35.00
N ALA A 548 -25.59 3.80 34.23
CA ALA A 548 -25.51 3.73 32.77
C ALA A 548 -24.44 2.72 32.28
N GLY A 549 -23.83 1.94 33.17
CA GLY A 549 -22.83 0.92 32.84
C GLY A 549 -21.40 1.45 32.65
N ALA A 550 -21.13 2.71 33.01
CA ALA A 550 -19.79 3.30 32.91
C ALA A 550 -18.85 2.82 34.04
N SER A 551 -17.57 2.59 33.72
CA SER A 551 -16.54 2.25 34.71
C SER A 551 -16.14 3.46 35.56
N GLN A 552 -15.61 3.24 36.76
CA GLN A 552 -15.17 4.34 37.64
C GLN A 552 -14.08 5.22 36.98
N ASP A 553 -13.17 4.61 36.23
CA ASP A 553 -12.13 5.30 35.46
C ASP A 553 -12.73 6.13 34.31
N GLN A 554 -13.76 5.61 33.64
CA GLN A 554 -14.47 6.33 32.59
C GLN A 554 -15.16 7.59 33.16
N ILE A 555 -15.82 7.47 34.32
CA ILE A 555 -16.48 8.60 35.00
C ILE A 555 -15.47 9.68 35.38
N LEU A 556 -14.31 9.27 35.91
CA LEU A 556 -13.24 10.20 36.27
C LEU A 556 -12.72 10.95 35.03
N ASN A 557 -12.46 10.22 33.93
CA ASN A 557 -11.96 10.79 32.68
C ASN A 557 -12.97 11.73 31.99
N GLU A 558 -14.26 11.35 31.97
CA GLU A 558 -15.34 12.22 31.48
C GLU A 558 -15.48 13.49 32.33
N THR A 559 -15.30 13.39 33.65
CA THR A 559 -15.32 14.54 34.56
C THR A 559 -14.13 15.48 34.32
N ARG A 560 -12.92 14.93 34.15
CA ARG A 560 -11.71 15.70 33.80
C ARG A 560 -11.89 16.45 32.48
N LEU A 561 -12.39 15.77 31.45
CA LEU A 561 -12.62 16.36 30.13
C LEU A 561 -13.68 17.47 30.17
N ARG A 562 -14.76 17.30 30.94
CA ARG A 562 -15.77 18.36 31.18
C ARG A 562 -15.15 19.58 31.88
N ASN A 563 -14.34 19.36 32.91
CA ASN A 563 -13.65 20.45 33.61
C ASN A 563 -12.68 21.20 32.68
N LEU A 564 -11.97 20.47 31.81
CA LEU A 564 -11.10 21.05 30.81
C LEU A 564 -11.88 21.89 29.78
N GLN A 565 -13.03 21.42 29.30
CA GLN A 565 -13.91 22.21 28.42
C GLN A 565 -14.35 23.52 29.09
N LEU A 566 -14.75 23.48 30.37
CA LEU A 566 -15.12 24.69 31.13
C LEU A 566 -13.94 25.65 31.31
N GLN A 567 -12.74 25.13 31.54
CA GLN A 567 -11.52 25.95 31.60
C GLN A 567 -11.20 26.61 30.26
N LEU A 568 -11.30 25.87 29.14
CA LEU A 568 -11.09 26.43 27.80
C LEU A 568 -12.11 27.51 27.45
N ILE A 569 -13.36 27.38 27.93
CA ILE A 569 -14.37 28.43 27.77
C ILE A 569 -13.98 29.69 28.55
N ARG A 570 -13.45 29.56 29.77
CA ARG A 570 -12.93 30.71 30.52
C ARG A 570 -11.75 31.37 29.81
N ASP A 571 -10.86 30.56 29.24
CA ASP A 571 -9.68 31.03 28.49
C ASP A 571 -10.05 31.82 27.23
N LEU A 572 -11.23 31.59 26.60
CA LEU A 572 -11.69 32.37 25.45
C LEU A 572 -11.67 33.89 25.69
N ARG A 573 -11.77 34.34 26.95
CA ARG A 573 -11.70 35.76 27.32
C ARG A 573 -10.30 36.35 27.16
N GLU A 574 -9.27 35.52 27.32
CA GLU A 574 -7.86 35.88 27.27
C GLU A 574 -7.23 35.60 25.89
N VAL A 575 -7.92 34.88 24.99
CA VAL A 575 -7.44 34.65 23.62
C VAL A 575 -7.42 35.96 22.82
N HIS A 576 -6.22 36.43 22.47
CA HIS A 576 -6.02 37.70 21.78
C HIS A 576 -6.25 37.64 20.27
N THR A 577 -6.10 36.47 19.63
CA THR A 577 -6.24 36.36 18.18
C THR A 577 -7.63 35.83 17.78
N PRO A 578 -8.35 36.51 16.85
CA PRO A 578 -9.69 36.08 16.42
C PRO A 578 -9.66 34.70 15.75
N ARG A 579 -8.53 34.36 15.12
CA ARG A 579 -8.29 33.11 14.39
C ARG A 579 -8.15 31.88 15.28
N ILE A 580 -7.61 32.05 16.49
CA ILE A 580 -7.55 30.97 17.49
C ILE A 580 -8.91 30.86 18.18
N SER A 581 -9.53 32.00 18.49
CA SER A 581 -10.86 32.07 19.11
C SER A 581 -11.93 31.37 18.26
N SER A 582 -11.95 31.61 16.94
CA SER A 582 -12.88 30.94 16.00
C SER A 582 -12.77 29.42 16.01
N ARG A 583 -11.54 28.89 15.98
CA ARG A 583 -11.26 27.45 16.01
C ARG A 583 -11.59 26.81 17.36
N LEU A 584 -11.29 27.49 18.45
CA LEU A 584 -11.60 27.00 19.79
C LEU A 584 -13.12 26.92 20.01
N ILE A 585 -13.86 27.96 19.60
CA ILE A 585 -15.33 27.96 19.61
C ILE A 585 -15.86 26.79 18.77
N TRP A 586 -15.25 26.54 17.60
CA TRP A 586 -15.62 25.39 16.76
C TRP A 586 -15.44 24.05 17.48
N ALA A 587 -14.26 23.83 18.06
CA ALA A 587 -13.95 22.58 18.76
C ALA A 587 -14.89 22.31 19.95
N ILE A 588 -15.30 23.36 20.68
CA ILE A 588 -16.13 23.23 21.88
C ILE A 588 -17.63 23.14 21.53
N SER A 589 -18.11 23.95 20.60
CA SER A 589 -19.54 24.12 20.30
C SER A 589 -20.27 22.83 19.91
N GLU A 590 -19.56 21.90 19.27
CA GLU A 590 -20.10 20.62 18.85
C GLU A 590 -20.25 19.60 20.00
N HIS A 591 -19.41 19.69 21.02
CA HIS A 591 -19.26 18.67 22.06
C HIS A 591 -19.67 19.13 23.47
N PHE A 592 -19.90 20.42 23.66
CA PHE A 592 -20.29 20.99 24.95
C PHE A 592 -21.68 20.51 25.40
N ASP A 593 -21.80 20.17 26.68
CA ASP A 593 -23.05 19.81 27.34
C ASP A 593 -23.87 21.07 27.65
N LEU A 594 -24.91 21.29 26.84
CA LEU A 594 -25.83 22.42 26.97
C LEU A 594 -27.02 22.11 27.89
N GLU A 595 -27.27 20.85 28.22
CA GLU A 595 -28.39 20.43 29.07
C GLU A 595 -27.97 20.48 30.55
N GLY A 596 -26.69 20.28 30.85
CA GLY A 596 -26.10 20.39 32.18
C GLY A 596 -25.72 21.81 32.64
N LEU A 597 -26.21 22.86 31.96
CA LEU A 597 -26.02 24.27 32.37
C LEU A 597 -26.96 24.65 33.52
N ASP A 598 -26.47 25.46 34.47
CA ASP A 598 -27.30 25.93 35.59
C ASP A 598 -28.27 27.03 35.11
N PRO A 599 -29.60 26.80 35.16
CA PRO A 599 -30.58 27.79 34.74
C PRO A 599 -30.56 29.07 35.60
N LEU A 600 -30.04 29.02 36.83
CA LEU A 600 -29.96 30.17 37.73
C LEU A 600 -28.86 31.17 37.33
N LEU A 601 -27.86 30.72 36.56
CA LEU A 601 -26.76 31.55 36.07
C LEU A 601 -27.05 32.16 34.69
N ALA A 602 -28.29 32.09 34.20
CA ALA A 602 -28.61 32.48 32.84
C ALA A 602 -28.28 33.95 32.49
N ASP A 603 -28.34 34.83 33.48
CA ASP A 603 -28.01 36.26 33.32
C ASP A 603 -26.58 36.60 33.76
N ASP A 604 -25.81 35.61 34.24
CA ASP A 604 -24.44 35.80 34.70
C ASP A 604 -23.47 35.87 33.50
N PRO A 605 -22.62 36.91 33.37
CA PRO A 605 -21.56 36.94 32.36
C PRO A 605 -20.56 35.77 32.49
N GLU A 606 -20.46 35.13 33.67
CA GLU A 606 -19.66 33.93 33.93
C GLU A 606 -20.27 32.62 33.41
N ASP A 607 -21.53 32.64 32.96
CA ASP A 607 -22.16 31.47 32.34
C ASP A 607 -21.40 31.06 31.06
N PRO A 608 -20.96 29.79 30.95
CA PRO A 608 -20.21 29.32 29.78
C PRO A 608 -20.87 29.63 28.43
N LEU A 609 -22.21 29.59 28.36
CA LEU A 609 -22.94 29.92 27.13
C LEU A 609 -22.81 31.41 26.77
N ASN A 610 -22.92 32.31 27.75
CA ASN A 610 -22.75 33.75 27.57
C ASN A 610 -21.32 34.11 27.13
N ILE A 611 -20.31 33.42 27.66
CA ILE A 611 -18.90 33.60 27.25
C ILE A 611 -18.69 33.21 25.79
N ILE A 612 -19.24 32.07 25.36
CA ILE A 612 -19.14 31.62 23.95
C ILE A 612 -19.78 32.67 23.04
N ILE A 613 -21.01 33.10 23.33
CA ILE A 613 -21.76 34.04 22.49
C ILE A 613 -21.06 35.40 22.42
N SER A 614 -20.55 35.91 23.53
CA SER A 614 -19.77 37.16 23.56
C SER A 614 -18.53 37.11 22.66
N ASN A 615 -17.82 35.98 22.62
CA ASN A 615 -16.67 35.83 21.73
C ASN A 615 -17.06 35.59 20.27
N MET A 616 -18.21 34.96 19.99
CA MET A 616 -18.79 34.90 18.65
C MET A 616 -19.08 36.32 18.11
N HIS A 617 -19.68 37.18 18.94
CA HIS A 617 -19.89 38.59 18.60
C HIS A 617 -18.58 39.29 18.22
N LYS A 618 -17.54 39.17 19.07
CA LYS A 618 -16.23 39.77 18.79
C LYS A 618 -15.66 39.35 17.43
N ILE A 619 -15.81 38.08 17.03
CA ILE A 619 -15.30 37.58 15.74
C ILE A 619 -16.14 38.09 14.56
N LEU A 620 -17.47 38.08 14.67
CA LEU A 620 -18.38 38.55 13.63
C LEU A 620 -18.14 40.04 13.31
N PHE A 621 -18.01 40.86 14.35
CA PHE A 621 -17.83 42.31 14.22
C PHE A 621 -16.37 42.78 14.17
N ASN A 622 -15.40 41.86 14.12
CA ASN A 622 -13.99 42.24 14.01
C ASN A 622 -13.74 42.98 12.68
N THR A 623 -13.33 44.25 12.77
CA THR A 623 -13.03 45.13 11.63
C THR A 623 -11.56 45.59 11.60
N ASP A 624 -10.66 44.88 12.30
CA ASP A 624 -9.26 45.27 12.45
C ASP A 624 -8.60 45.63 11.11
N SER A 625 -8.04 46.85 11.10
CA SER A 625 -7.65 47.66 9.95
C SER A 625 -6.24 47.34 9.40
N SER A 626 -5.64 46.23 9.81
CA SER A 626 -4.35 45.77 9.25
C SER A 626 -4.59 44.94 7.98
N ALA A 627 -4.15 45.49 6.85
CA ALA A 627 -4.40 45.05 5.47
C ALA A 627 -3.78 43.69 5.04
N THR A 628 -3.75 42.66 5.90
CA THR A 628 -3.11 41.35 5.59
C THR A 628 -3.97 40.10 5.85
N THR A 629 -5.23 40.19 6.31
CA THR A 629 -5.98 38.97 6.69
C THR A 629 -6.92 38.44 5.60
N SER A 630 -6.39 37.61 4.69
CA SER A 630 -7.19 36.74 3.79
C SER A 630 -8.07 35.71 4.54
N ASN A 631 -7.96 35.62 5.86
CA ASN A 631 -8.51 34.53 6.68
C ASN A 631 -9.80 34.86 7.45
N ARG A 632 -10.22 36.14 7.51
CA ARG A 632 -11.43 36.57 8.24
C ARG A 632 -12.69 35.83 7.79
N ILE A 633 -12.82 35.56 6.49
CA ILE A 633 -13.97 34.84 5.92
C ILE A 633 -14.07 33.42 6.51
N GLN A 634 -12.94 32.74 6.67
CA GLN A 634 -12.90 31.38 7.25
C GLN A 634 -13.30 31.39 8.72
N ASP A 635 -12.83 32.40 9.47
CA ASP A 635 -13.16 32.55 10.90
C ASP A 635 -14.65 32.84 11.10
N VAL A 636 -15.23 33.74 10.30
CA VAL A 636 -16.67 34.06 10.33
C VAL A 636 -17.51 32.83 9.93
N GLN A 637 -17.12 32.11 8.87
CA GLN A 637 -17.82 30.89 8.45
C GLN A 637 -17.78 29.80 9.52
N ALA A 638 -16.64 29.60 10.18
CA ALA A 638 -16.53 28.67 11.30
C ALA A 638 -17.52 29.03 12.41
N VAL A 639 -17.59 30.31 12.81
CA VAL A 639 -18.52 30.81 13.83
C VAL A 639 -19.98 30.65 13.42
N LEU A 640 -20.33 30.89 12.14
CA LEU A 640 -21.70 30.70 11.65
C LEU A 640 -22.16 29.23 11.71
N ILE A 641 -21.26 28.28 11.44
CA ILE A 641 -21.54 26.84 11.61
C ILE A 641 -21.75 26.50 13.10
N CYS A 642 -20.93 27.08 13.99
CA CYS A 642 -21.11 26.91 15.44
C CYS A 642 -22.45 27.49 15.91
N ALA A 643 -22.84 28.65 15.38
CA ALA A 643 -24.09 29.33 15.70
C ALA A 643 -25.30 28.46 15.32
N GLN A 644 -25.25 27.84 14.15
CA GLN A 644 -26.26 26.87 13.72
C GLN A 644 -26.35 25.66 14.66
N ARG A 645 -25.19 25.07 15.02
CA ARG A 645 -25.11 23.87 15.86
C ARG A 645 -25.61 24.14 17.29
N LEU A 646 -25.17 25.23 17.91
CA LEU A 646 -25.58 25.62 19.26
C LEU A 646 -27.07 26.01 19.28
N GLY A 647 -27.50 26.84 18.32
CA GLY A 647 -28.87 27.34 18.24
C GLY A 647 -29.92 26.26 17.95
N ALA A 648 -29.55 25.19 17.25
CA ALA A 648 -30.43 24.04 17.02
C ALA A 648 -30.52 23.08 18.22
N ARG A 649 -29.50 23.04 19.09
CA ARG A 649 -29.43 22.11 20.23
C ARG A 649 -30.13 22.64 21.49
N ASN A 650 -30.10 23.95 21.72
CA ASN A 650 -30.65 24.56 22.94
C ASN A 650 -31.45 25.84 22.61
N ALA A 651 -32.68 25.93 23.12
CA ALA A 651 -33.59 27.04 22.84
C ALA A 651 -33.06 28.40 23.33
N ARG A 652 -32.41 28.44 24.50
CA ARG A 652 -31.79 29.66 25.05
C ARG A 652 -30.63 30.13 24.18
N ALA A 653 -29.79 29.19 23.73
CA ALA A 653 -28.71 29.49 22.79
C ALA A 653 -29.29 30.03 21.46
N GLY A 654 -30.36 29.43 20.95
CA GLY A 654 -31.03 29.86 19.72
C GLY A 654 -31.55 31.29 19.79
N GLN A 655 -32.14 31.71 20.92
CA GLN A 655 -32.61 33.08 21.13
C GLN A 655 -31.47 34.11 21.10
N LEU A 656 -30.40 33.86 21.88
CA LEU A 656 -29.25 34.76 21.95
C LEU A 656 -28.52 34.86 20.60
N ILE A 657 -28.31 33.72 19.93
CA ILE A 657 -27.67 33.67 18.61
C ILE A 657 -28.53 34.36 17.55
N SER A 658 -29.86 34.24 17.61
CA SER A 658 -30.73 34.90 16.63
C SER A 658 -30.58 36.41 16.68
N LYS A 659 -30.48 36.99 17.88
CA LYS A 659 -30.23 38.42 18.07
C LYS A 659 -28.90 38.84 17.44
N GLU A 660 -27.81 38.13 17.76
CA GLU A 660 -26.47 38.39 17.23
C GLU A 660 -26.40 38.31 15.69
N LEU A 661 -27.03 37.29 15.10
CA LEU A 661 -27.04 37.10 13.64
C LEU A 661 -27.91 38.13 12.92
N GLU A 662 -29.00 38.61 13.52
CA GLU A 662 -29.81 39.69 12.95
C GLU A 662 -29.05 41.02 12.93
N GLU A 663 -28.34 41.34 14.01
CA GLU A 663 -27.47 42.51 14.11
C GLU A 663 -26.29 42.42 13.11
N PHE A 664 -25.62 41.26 13.05
CA PHE A 664 -24.51 41.05 12.10
C PHE A 664 -24.97 41.13 10.65
N ARG A 665 -26.11 40.52 10.31
CA ARG A 665 -26.69 40.59 8.96
C ARG A 665 -27.04 42.02 8.55
N ALA A 666 -27.47 42.87 9.48
CA ALA A 666 -27.78 44.28 9.22
C ALA A 666 -26.54 45.17 9.12
N SER A 667 -25.38 44.70 9.61
CA SER A 667 -24.13 45.45 9.64
C SER A 667 -23.43 45.55 8.27
N THR A 668 -22.48 46.49 8.19
CA THR A 668 -21.53 46.62 7.07
C THR A 668 -20.39 45.60 7.14
N SER A 669 -20.20 44.94 8.28
CA SER A 669 -19.19 43.87 8.47
C SER A 669 -19.52 42.56 7.76
N ALA A 670 -20.79 42.35 7.37
CA ALA A 670 -21.22 41.15 6.66
C ALA A 670 -21.26 41.35 5.13
N ASP A 671 -20.62 40.44 4.39
CA ASP A 671 -20.67 40.37 2.93
C ASP A 671 -21.95 39.64 2.43
N SER A 672 -22.13 39.55 1.12
CA SER A 672 -23.32 38.91 0.53
C SER A 672 -23.46 37.43 0.90
N VAL A 673 -22.33 36.70 1.01
CA VAL A 673 -22.29 35.27 1.31
C VAL A 673 -22.66 35.02 2.77
N THR A 674 -22.02 35.73 3.70
CA THR A 674 -22.26 35.63 5.14
C THR A 674 -23.66 36.14 5.52
N LYS A 675 -24.22 37.13 4.80
CA LYS A 675 -25.63 37.52 4.94
C LYS A 675 -26.59 36.41 4.54
N HIS A 676 -26.31 35.70 3.44
CA HIS A 676 -27.12 34.56 3.01
C HIS A 676 -27.04 33.39 4.01
N GLN A 677 -25.83 33.05 4.46
CA GLN A 677 -25.62 32.03 5.50
C GLN A 677 -26.34 32.38 6.80
N SER A 678 -26.25 33.63 7.27
CA SER A 678 -26.96 34.09 8.47
C SER A 678 -28.48 33.96 8.31
N ARG A 679 -29.05 34.27 7.13
CA ARG A 679 -30.49 34.04 6.87
C ARG A 679 -30.87 32.57 6.96
N TYR A 680 -30.05 31.69 6.39
CA TYR A 680 -30.27 30.25 6.45
C TYR A 680 -30.24 29.74 7.90
N VAL A 681 -29.22 30.12 8.68
CA VAL A 681 -29.11 29.74 10.09
C VAL A 681 -30.30 30.24 10.91
N LEU A 682 -30.75 31.47 10.69
CA LEU A 682 -31.94 32.03 11.35
C LEU A 682 -33.22 31.25 11.00
N GLN A 683 -33.38 30.82 9.73
CA GLN A 683 -34.51 29.99 9.31
C GLN A 683 -34.50 28.62 9.99
N VAL A 684 -33.32 28.02 10.12
CA VAL A 684 -33.12 26.76 10.85
C VAL A 684 -33.51 26.89 12.32
N ILE A 685 -32.98 27.91 13.02
CA ILE A 685 -33.30 28.14 14.44
C ILE A 685 -34.79 28.38 14.63
N LYS A 686 -35.40 29.21 13.76
CA LYS A 686 -36.85 29.47 13.78
C LYS A 686 -37.66 28.20 13.55
N TYR A 687 -37.24 27.36 12.60
CA TYR A 687 -37.89 26.09 12.31
C TYR A 687 -37.87 25.14 13.52
N VAL A 688 -36.69 24.97 14.14
CA VAL A 688 -36.51 24.12 15.34
C VAL A 688 -37.32 24.65 16.52
N THR A 689 -37.32 25.96 16.73
CA THR A 689 -38.09 26.61 17.81
C THR A 689 -39.59 26.37 17.65
N ASN A 690 -40.09 26.37 16.41
CA ASN A 690 -41.51 26.14 16.11
C ASN A 690 -41.91 24.65 16.14
N HIS A 691 -40.94 23.72 16.13
CA HIS A 691 -41.17 22.27 16.09
C HIS A 691 -40.33 21.55 17.15
N PRO A 692 -40.60 21.76 18.45
CA PRO A 692 -39.79 21.23 19.54
C PRO A 692 -39.78 19.69 19.60
N ASP A 693 -40.87 19.04 19.17
CA ASP A 693 -41.02 17.58 19.12
C ASP A 693 -40.28 16.95 17.93
N ASN A 694 -39.97 17.78 16.92
CA ASN A 694 -39.36 17.38 15.67
C ASN A 694 -37.96 17.98 15.55
N ARG A 695 -37.17 17.94 16.64
CA ARG A 695 -35.82 18.52 16.70
C ARG A 695 -35.03 18.13 15.44
N TRP A 696 -34.81 19.12 14.59
CA TRP A 696 -34.01 18.96 13.39
C TRP A 696 -32.55 18.94 13.82
N VAL A 697 -31.96 17.75 13.92
CA VAL A 697 -30.51 17.60 14.10
C VAL A 697 -29.89 17.80 12.72
N GLY A 698 -29.91 19.05 12.24
CA GLY A 698 -29.53 19.43 10.87
C GLY A 698 -28.05 19.27 10.51
N VAL A 699 -27.31 18.43 11.22
CA VAL A 699 -25.92 18.05 10.95
C VAL A 699 -25.79 16.61 11.41
N GLY A 700 -25.20 15.72 10.59
CA GLY A 700 -25.00 14.31 10.95
C GLY A 700 -24.30 14.14 12.30
N ASP A 701 -24.33 12.91 12.83
CA ASP A 701 -23.63 12.55 14.06
C ASP A 701 -22.21 13.14 14.07
N ALA A 702 -21.70 13.55 15.25
CA ALA A 702 -20.36 14.10 15.36
C ALA A 702 -19.39 13.12 14.68
N THR A 703 -18.72 13.54 13.61
CA THR A 703 -17.79 12.66 12.91
C THR A 703 -16.47 12.51 13.70
N GLY A 704 -16.25 13.35 14.71
CA GLY A 704 -15.00 13.44 15.45
C GLY A 704 -13.83 13.97 14.61
N ASP A 705 -14.12 14.58 13.46
CA ASP A 705 -13.13 15.10 12.51
C ASP A 705 -12.93 16.61 12.67
N TYR A 706 -11.68 17.04 12.78
CA TYR A 706 -11.30 18.44 12.88
C TYR A 706 -10.99 19.04 11.48
N PRO A 707 -11.71 20.08 11.03
CA PRO A 707 -11.74 20.53 9.63
C PRO A 707 -10.65 21.57 9.27
N PHE A 708 -9.81 21.99 10.22
CA PHE A 708 -8.77 23.01 9.97
C PHE A 708 -7.37 22.40 9.81
N SER A 709 -7.24 21.08 9.73
CA SER A 709 -5.94 20.42 9.51
C SER A 709 -5.41 20.65 8.08
N HIS A 710 -4.08 20.75 7.93
CA HIS A 710 -3.36 21.10 6.68
C HIS A 710 -3.63 20.20 5.46
N HIS A 711 -4.46 19.17 5.58
CA HIS A 711 -4.82 18.28 4.47
C HIS A 711 -6.31 18.29 4.11
N LYS A 712 -7.18 18.97 4.87
CA LYS A 712 -8.62 18.98 4.60
C LYS A 712 -9.30 20.23 5.16
N LEU A 713 -9.21 21.37 4.47
CA LEU A 713 -10.26 22.38 4.58
C LEU A 713 -11.46 21.92 3.74
N THR A 714 -12.37 21.20 4.40
CA THR A 714 -13.77 21.03 4.01
C THR A 714 -14.57 22.17 4.64
N VAL A 715 -14.36 23.39 4.16
CA VAL A 715 -15.34 24.46 4.36
C VAL A 715 -16.40 24.24 3.29
N GLN A 716 -17.64 24.11 3.74
CA GLN A 716 -18.81 23.73 2.95
C GLN A 716 -18.92 24.56 1.66
N PHE A 717 -18.86 23.87 0.52
CA PHE A 717 -19.12 24.47 -0.79
C PHE A 717 -20.62 24.60 -1.00
N SER A 718 -21.06 25.72 -1.57
CA SER A 718 -22.46 26.04 -1.81
C SER A 718 -23.05 25.38 -3.08
N GLU A 719 -22.29 24.61 -3.85
CA GLU A 719 -22.73 24.00 -5.12
C GLU A 719 -22.32 22.52 -5.28
N ALA A 720 -23.22 21.71 -5.84
CA ALA A 720 -23.06 20.27 -6.07
C ALA A 720 -22.01 19.92 -7.14
N SER A 721 -21.66 20.86 -8.02
CA SER A 721 -20.63 20.71 -9.07
C SER A 721 -19.22 20.57 -8.48
N ALA A 722 -18.87 21.37 -7.46
CA ALA A 722 -17.56 21.32 -6.81
C ALA A 722 -17.35 20.05 -5.95
N ALA A 723 -18.43 19.42 -5.48
CA ALA A 723 -18.37 18.12 -4.80
C ALA A 723 -18.07 16.97 -5.77
N GLN A 724 -18.48 17.09 -7.04
CA GLN A 724 -18.09 16.17 -8.10
C GLN A 724 -16.63 16.37 -8.48
N ASP A 725 -16.13 17.61 -8.55
CA ASP A 725 -14.74 17.90 -8.93
C ASP A 725 -13.71 17.40 -7.92
N ARG A 726 -14.01 17.33 -6.62
CA ARG A 726 -13.10 16.68 -5.65
C ARG A 726 -13.26 15.17 -5.52
N LYS A 727 -14.43 14.61 -5.85
CA LYS A 727 -14.56 13.16 -6.09
C LYS A 727 -13.73 12.79 -7.32
N LEU A 728 -13.76 13.62 -8.35
CA LEU A 728 -12.93 13.53 -9.54
C LEU A 728 -11.46 13.78 -9.20
N GLU A 729 -11.10 14.76 -8.36
CA GLU A 729 -9.72 15.04 -7.96
C GLU A 729 -9.15 13.95 -7.05
N GLY A 730 -9.97 13.36 -6.17
CA GLY A 730 -9.63 12.18 -5.38
C GLY A 730 -9.57 10.91 -6.22
N LEU A 731 -10.43 10.76 -7.22
CA LEU A 731 -10.37 9.71 -8.24
C LEU A 731 -9.16 9.89 -9.16
N VAL A 732 -8.77 11.12 -9.48
CA VAL A 732 -7.62 11.49 -10.32
C VAL A 732 -6.34 11.38 -9.52
N HIS A 733 -6.29 11.78 -8.24
CA HIS A 733 -5.13 11.54 -7.37
C HIS A 733 -4.95 10.05 -7.07
N LYS A 734 -6.04 9.31 -6.87
CA LYS A 734 -5.99 7.87 -6.67
C LYS A 734 -5.64 7.15 -7.97
N ALA A 735 -6.21 7.57 -9.10
CA ALA A 735 -5.86 7.08 -10.43
C ALA A 735 -4.42 7.45 -10.78
N ILE A 736 -3.89 8.62 -10.45
CA ILE A 736 -2.49 9.00 -10.63
C ILE A 736 -1.60 8.15 -9.71
N ARG A 737 -1.98 7.94 -8.44
CA ARG A 737 -1.25 7.04 -7.52
C ARG A 737 -1.30 5.57 -7.95
N GLU A 738 -2.37 5.13 -8.61
CA GLU A 738 -2.53 3.79 -9.17
C GLU A 738 -1.86 3.64 -10.55
N LEU A 739 -1.89 4.69 -11.40
CA LEU A 739 -1.16 4.81 -12.67
C LEU A 739 0.36 4.80 -12.48
N TRP A 740 0.82 5.29 -11.32
CA TRP A 740 2.24 5.37 -10.96
C TRP A 740 2.68 4.26 -10.00
N ARG A 741 1.81 3.29 -9.68
CA ARG A 741 2.28 2.02 -9.11
C ARG A 741 2.88 1.21 -10.25
N PRO A 742 4.19 0.93 -10.26
CA PRO A 742 4.72 -0.06 -11.18
C PRO A 742 3.97 -1.38 -10.93
N ASN A 743 3.61 -2.10 -12.00
CA ASN A 743 3.00 -3.41 -11.89
C ASN A 743 3.80 -4.25 -10.88
N PRO A 744 3.15 -4.89 -9.89
CA PRO A 744 3.87 -5.79 -9.00
C PRO A 744 4.55 -6.84 -9.88
N SER A 745 5.87 -6.97 -9.75
CA SER A 745 6.61 -7.98 -10.51
C SER A 745 6.03 -9.36 -10.23
N GLN A 746 6.18 -10.31 -11.16
CA GLN A 746 5.73 -11.70 -10.96
C GLN A 746 6.28 -12.28 -9.63
N LEU A 747 7.45 -11.82 -9.19
CA LEU A 747 8.06 -12.08 -7.89
C LEU A 747 7.28 -11.50 -6.70
N THR A 748 6.69 -10.32 -6.84
CA THR A 748 5.85 -9.69 -5.80
C THR A 748 4.51 -10.42 -5.67
N LEU A 749 3.95 -10.92 -6.78
CA LEU A 749 2.78 -11.81 -6.77
C LEU A 749 3.10 -13.18 -6.18
N LEU A 750 4.27 -13.75 -6.48
CA LEU A 750 4.78 -14.98 -5.87
C LEU A 750 5.03 -14.83 -4.36
N GLN A 751 5.56 -13.70 -3.91
CA GLN A 751 5.83 -13.42 -2.49
C GLN A 751 4.56 -13.14 -1.68
N THR A 752 3.53 -12.57 -2.30
CA THR A 752 2.28 -12.21 -1.61
C THR A 752 1.18 -13.27 -1.71
N LYS A 753 1.16 -14.09 -2.78
CA LYS A 753 0.11 -15.10 -3.03
C LYS A 753 0.63 -16.54 -3.18
N GLY A 754 1.94 -16.77 -3.07
CA GLY A 754 2.54 -18.10 -3.22
C GLY A 754 2.64 -18.59 -4.67
N ILE A 755 3.21 -19.79 -4.84
CA ILE A 755 3.58 -20.43 -6.12
C ILE A 755 2.37 -20.72 -7.03
N GLY A 756 1.14 -20.68 -6.50
CA GLY A 756 -0.08 -21.01 -7.24
C GLY A 756 -0.43 -20.06 -8.39
N ALA A 757 0.11 -18.84 -8.42
CA ALA A 757 -0.25 -17.83 -9.43
C ALA A 757 0.48 -17.95 -10.77
N LEU A 758 1.51 -18.81 -10.87
CA LEU A 758 2.30 -18.99 -12.10
C LEU A 758 1.91 -20.22 -12.92
N HIS A 759 1.03 -21.06 -12.38
CA HIS A 759 0.40 -22.12 -13.14
C HIS A 759 -1.01 -21.64 -13.53
N LYS A 760 -1.31 -21.60 -14.84
CA LYS A 760 -2.71 -21.64 -15.30
C LYS A 760 -3.32 -22.84 -14.57
N GLU A 761 -4.26 -22.62 -13.66
CA GLU A 761 -4.93 -23.72 -12.96
C GLU A 761 -5.42 -24.69 -14.04
N LEU A 762 -5.00 -25.96 -13.95
CA LEU A 762 -5.45 -26.99 -14.86
C LEU A 762 -6.99 -27.02 -14.80
N PRO A 763 -7.69 -26.96 -15.95
CA PRO A 763 -9.14 -26.99 -15.94
C PRO A 763 -9.65 -28.19 -15.17
N LYS A 764 -10.64 -27.98 -14.29
CA LYS A 764 -11.24 -29.06 -13.51
C LYS A 764 -11.75 -30.13 -14.47
N ALA A 765 -11.40 -31.38 -14.20
CA ALA A 765 -11.82 -32.49 -15.03
C ALA A 765 -13.32 -32.76 -14.84
N CYS A 766 -14.06 -32.89 -15.94
CA CYS A 766 -15.48 -33.16 -15.96
C CYS A 766 -15.73 -34.65 -16.22
N THR A 767 -16.63 -35.24 -15.45
CA THR A 767 -17.10 -36.61 -15.68
C THR A 767 -18.11 -36.64 -16.82
N LEU A 768 -17.84 -37.39 -17.88
CA LEU A 768 -18.72 -37.49 -19.04
C LEU A 768 -19.71 -38.67 -18.96
N THR A 769 -19.50 -39.58 -18.01
CA THR A 769 -20.27 -40.81 -17.80
C THR A 769 -20.80 -40.87 -16.37
N GLY A 770 -21.92 -41.55 -16.16
CA GLY A 770 -22.47 -41.81 -14.82
C GLY A 770 -21.67 -42.86 -14.04
N SER A 771 -21.89 -42.93 -12.73
CA SER A 771 -21.23 -43.91 -11.86
C SER A 771 -21.62 -45.36 -12.13
N SER A 772 -22.72 -45.59 -12.87
CA SER A 772 -23.22 -46.91 -13.26
C SER A 772 -22.78 -47.36 -14.66
N ASP A 773 -22.02 -46.52 -15.39
CA ASP A 773 -21.60 -46.84 -16.74
C ASP A 773 -20.41 -47.81 -16.75
N PRO A 774 -20.31 -48.71 -17.75
CA PRO A 774 -19.26 -49.74 -17.83
C PRO A 774 -17.85 -49.16 -18.03
N CYS A 775 -17.75 -47.97 -18.59
CA CYS A 775 -16.52 -47.21 -18.71
C CYS A 775 -16.71 -45.84 -18.06
N TYR A 776 -15.84 -45.50 -17.10
CA TYR A 776 -15.78 -44.17 -16.52
C TYR A 776 -14.86 -43.28 -17.35
N ILE A 777 -15.37 -42.11 -17.75
CA ILE A 777 -14.64 -41.15 -18.56
C ILE A 777 -14.60 -39.80 -17.86
N GLU A 778 -13.39 -39.32 -17.68
CA GLU A 778 -13.07 -38.02 -17.11
C GLU A 778 -12.32 -37.21 -18.18
N ALA A 779 -12.73 -35.96 -18.41
CA ALA A 779 -12.21 -35.13 -19.48
C ALA A 779 -11.78 -33.74 -18.97
N TYR A 780 -10.63 -33.26 -19.42
CA TYR A 780 -10.21 -31.87 -19.24
C TYR A 780 -9.60 -31.36 -20.55
N HIS A 781 -9.51 -30.04 -20.72
CA HIS A 781 -8.95 -29.46 -21.94
C HIS A 781 -7.74 -28.59 -21.64
N LEU A 782 -6.92 -28.37 -22.65
CA LEU A 782 -5.86 -27.38 -22.67
C LEU A 782 -6.04 -26.52 -23.92
N ALA A 783 -6.00 -25.20 -23.74
CA ALA A 783 -6.20 -24.24 -24.82
C ALA A 783 -4.89 -23.47 -25.07
N ASP A 784 -4.42 -23.51 -26.31
CA ASP A 784 -3.24 -22.81 -26.82
C ASP A 784 -3.68 -21.67 -27.75
N PRO A 785 -3.79 -20.43 -27.24
CA PRO A 785 -4.33 -19.30 -27.99
C PRO A 785 -3.40 -18.84 -29.13
N ASN A 786 -2.08 -19.03 -29.00
CA ASN A 786 -1.11 -18.66 -30.04
C ASN A 786 -1.27 -19.50 -31.31
N ASP A 787 -1.62 -20.78 -31.15
CA ASP A 787 -1.79 -21.73 -32.25
C ASP A 787 -3.27 -21.90 -32.66
N GLY A 788 -4.21 -21.28 -31.93
CA GLY A 788 -5.66 -21.44 -32.14
C GLY A 788 -6.15 -22.87 -31.88
N ARG A 789 -5.50 -23.60 -30.97
CA ARG A 789 -5.71 -25.04 -30.73
C ARG A 789 -6.33 -25.29 -29.38
N ILE A 790 -7.19 -26.31 -29.33
CA ILE A 790 -7.71 -26.88 -28.09
C ILE A 790 -7.46 -28.38 -28.10
N THR A 791 -6.82 -28.90 -27.05
CA THR A 791 -6.58 -30.33 -26.86
C THR A 791 -7.44 -30.85 -25.74
N LEU A 792 -8.36 -31.76 -26.06
CA LEU A 792 -9.15 -32.52 -25.08
C LEU A 792 -8.34 -33.74 -24.63
N HIS A 793 -8.12 -33.85 -23.32
CA HIS A 793 -7.56 -35.01 -22.67
C HIS A 793 -8.67 -35.83 -22.02
N LEU A 794 -8.73 -37.11 -22.37
CA LEU A 794 -9.68 -38.10 -21.87
C LEU A 794 -8.92 -39.12 -21.03
N LYS A 795 -9.42 -39.39 -19.82
CA LYS A 795 -8.99 -40.48 -18.96
C LYS A 795 -10.13 -41.48 -18.90
N ILE A 796 -9.86 -42.71 -19.32
CA ILE A 796 -10.85 -43.76 -19.51
C ILE A 796 -10.51 -44.93 -18.62
N LEU A 797 -11.48 -45.35 -17.82
CA LEU A 797 -11.37 -46.42 -16.84
C LEU A 797 -12.42 -47.48 -17.15
N ASN A 798 -12.00 -48.74 -17.21
CA ASN A 798 -12.93 -49.86 -17.30
C ASN A 798 -13.42 -50.21 -15.88
N LEU A 799 -14.72 -50.02 -15.64
CA LEU A 799 -15.36 -50.35 -14.35
C LEU A 799 -15.95 -51.77 -14.32
N THR A 800 -15.90 -52.50 -15.44
CA THR A 800 -16.33 -53.90 -15.49
C THR A 800 -15.24 -54.85 -15.02
N GLU A 801 -15.63 -56.02 -14.50
CA GLU A 801 -14.70 -57.08 -14.09
C GLU A 801 -14.04 -57.78 -15.31
N LEU A 802 -14.57 -57.55 -16.51
CA LEU A 802 -14.08 -58.15 -17.77
C LEU A 802 -13.08 -57.22 -18.45
N GLU A 803 -11.99 -57.76 -18.98
CA GLU A 803 -11.07 -57.00 -19.83
C GLU A 803 -11.71 -56.68 -21.18
N LEU A 804 -11.70 -55.40 -21.55
CA LEU A 804 -12.26 -54.95 -22.83
C LEU A 804 -11.15 -54.97 -23.90
N ASN A 805 -11.15 -56.01 -24.73
CA ASN A 805 -10.13 -56.22 -25.78
C ASN A 805 -10.05 -55.05 -26.77
N ARG A 806 -11.17 -54.39 -27.07
CA ARG A 806 -11.22 -53.24 -27.97
C ARG A 806 -12.25 -52.21 -27.52
N VAL A 807 -11.81 -50.97 -27.42
CA VAL A 807 -12.63 -49.80 -27.13
C VAL A 807 -12.32 -48.71 -28.15
N ASP A 808 -13.31 -48.32 -28.94
CA ASP A 808 -13.20 -47.27 -29.95
C ASP A 808 -13.84 -45.98 -29.42
N ILE A 809 -13.04 -44.92 -29.25
CA ILE A 809 -13.52 -43.59 -28.87
C ILE A 809 -13.77 -42.79 -30.13
N ARG A 810 -14.99 -42.28 -30.29
CA ARG A 810 -15.35 -41.33 -31.35
C ARG A 810 -15.63 -39.98 -30.73
N VAL A 811 -14.98 -38.96 -31.25
CA VAL A 811 -15.26 -37.57 -30.90
C VAL A 811 -16.02 -36.92 -32.08
N GLY A 812 -17.13 -36.27 -31.78
CA GLY A 812 -17.86 -35.40 -32.70
C GLY A 812 -17.66 -33.94 -32.32
N LEU A 813 -17.62 -33.04 -33.31
CA LEU A 813 -17.45 -31.60 -33.10
C LEU A 813 -18.79 -30.89 -33.25
N SER A 814 -18.97 -29.79 -32.52
CA SER A 814 -20.11 -28.87 -32.63
C SER A 814 -19.65 -27.43 -32.40
N GLY A 815 -20.25 -26.48 -33.11
CA GLY A 815 -19.85 -25.07 -33.16
C GLY A 815 -18.65 -24.83 -34.09
N ALA A 816 -17.90 -23.77 -33.85
CA ALA A 816 -16.75 -23.31 -34.64
C ALA A 816 -15.49 -24.22 -34.63
N LEU A 817 -15.60 -25.47 -34.20
CA LEU A 817 -14.50 -26.43 -34.13
C LEU A 817 -14.27 -27.17 -35.45
N TYR A 818 -13.01 -27.38 -35.81
CA TYR A 818 -12.63 -28.24 -36.93
C TYR A 818 -11.46 -29.15 -36.56
N TYR A 819 -11.38 -30.30 -37.22
CA TYR A 819 -10.20 -31.17 -37.11
C TYR A 819 -9.06 -30.59 -37.94
N MET A 820 -7.89 -30.43 -37.34
CA MET A 820 -6.69 -29.93 -38.03
C MET A 820 -6.29 -30.81 -39.23
N ASP A 821 -6.64 -32.10 -39.18
CA ASP A 821 -6.36 -33.08 -40.23
C ASP A 821 -7.44 -33.15 -41.33
N GLY A 822 -8.47 -32.30 -41.29
CA GLY A 822 -9.54 -32.22 -42.31
C GLY A 822 -10.57 -33.35 -42.30
N PHE A 823 -10.47 -34.31 -41.36
CA PHE A 823 -11.47 -35.38 -41.18
C PHE A 823 -12.77 -34.86 -40.54
N SER A 824 -13.89 -35.57 -40.70
CA SER A 824 -15.18 -35.21 -40.06
C SER A 824 -15.37 -35.84 -38.68
N ARG A 825 -14.59 -36.89 -38.34
CA ARG A 825 -14.59 -37.59 -37.05
C ARG A 825 -13.22 -38.21 -36.80
N THR A 826 -12.71 -38.12 -35.57
CA THR A 826 -11.54 -38.91 -35.13
C THR A 826 -12.00 -40.14 -34.37
N VAL A 827 -11.53 -41.32 -34.79
CA VAL A 827 -11.70 -42.58 -34.06
C VAL A 827 -10.36 -42.98 -33.46
N ARG A 828 -10.28 -43.11 -32.14
CA ARG A 828 -9.11 -43.63 -31.44
C ARG A 828 -9.41 -45.05 -30.98
N HIS A 829 -8.58 -46.00 -31.41
CA HIS A 829 -8.69 -47.41 -31.04
C HIS A 829 -7.81 -47.68 -29.82
N LEU A 830 -8.43 -47.98 -28.69
CA LEU A 830 -7.74 -48.49 -27.50
C LEU A 830 -7.85 -50.02 -27.47
N ARG A 831 -6.74 -50.69 -27.19
CA ARG A 831 -6.66 -52.15 -27.10
C ARG A 831 -6.42 -52.56 -25.65
N ASN A 832 -7.07 -53.64 -25.22
CA ASN A 832 -6.87 -54.30 -23.93
C ASN A 832 -6.99 -53.35 -22.72
N LEU A 833 -8.17 -52.76 -22.51
CA LEU A 833 -8.43 -52.01 -21.26
C LEU A 833 -8.66 -53.00 -20.10
N VAL A 834 -7.63 -53.12 -19.27
CA VAL A 834 -7.66 -53.88 -18.01
C VAL A 834 -8.61 -53.20 -17.02
N SER A 835 -9.32 -53.99 -16.20
CA SER A 835 -10.21 -53.47 -15.17
C SER A 835 -9.44 -52.55 -14.21
N GLN A 836 -10.02 -51.39 -13.88
CA GLN A 836 -9.48 -50.40 -12.93
C GLN A 836 -8.15 -49.71 -13.31
N ASP A 837 -7.60 -49.92 -14.50
CA ASP A 837 -6.38 -49.23 -14.96
C ASP A 837 -6.72 -48.05 -15.90
N PRO A 838 -6.36 -46.80 -15.56
CA PRO A 838 -6.73 -45.63 -16.36
C PRO A 838 -5.88 -45.49 -17.63
N VAL A 839 -6.53 -45.45 -18.79
CA VAL A 839 -5.89 -45.15 -20.09
C VAL A 839 -6.15 -43.71 -20.49
N GLN A 840 -5.10 -42.99 -20.86
CA GLN A 840 -5.18 -41.62 -21.35
C GLN A 840 -5.25 -41.55 -22.88
N SER A 841 -6.09 -40.66 -23.40
CA SER A 841 -6.25 -40.39 -24.83
C SER A 841 -6.43 -38.90 -25.05
N SER A 842 -5.84 -38.34 -26.12
CA SER A 842 -5.98 -36.91 -26.43
C SER A 842 -6.43 -36.66 -27.87
N VAL A 843 -7.23 -35.60 -28.05
CA VAL A 843 -7.75 -35.15 -29.34
C VAL A 843 -7.57 -33.64 -29.45
N THR A 844 -6.87 -33.19 -30.48
CA THR A 844 -6.61 -31.76 -30.75
C THR A 844 -7.51 -31.27 -31.88
N VAL A 845 -8.14 -30.11 -31.68
CA VAL A 845 -9.04 -29.44 -32.61
C VAL A 845 -8.65 -27.97 -32.76
N GLY A 846 -8.99 -27.36 -33.90
CA GLY A 846 -8.83 -25.94 -34.15
C GLY A 846 -10.14 -25.18 -33.94
N VAL A 847 -10.03 -23.91 -33.56
CA VAL A 847 -11.18 -22.98 -33.40
C VAL A 847 -11.16 -21.97 -34.54
N SER A 848 -12.28 -21.79 -35.23
CA SER A 848 -12.35 -20.91 -36.42
C SER A 848 -12.83 -19.49 -36.13
N HIS A 849 -13.73 -19.29 -35.17
CA HIS A 849 -14.25 -17.99 -34.73
C HIS A 849 -14.81 -18.08 -33.31
N PHE A 850 -15.20 -16.94 -32.73
CA PHE A 850 -15.71 -16.86 -31.35
C PHE A 850 -17.16 -17.37 -31.30
N GLU A 851 -17.35 -18.64 -30.90
CA GLU A 851 -18.64 -19.33 -30.77
C GLU A 851 -18.55 -20.37 -29.64
N ARG A 852 -19.66 -20.66 -28.97
CA ARG A 852 -19.71 -21.72 -27.94
C ARG A 852 -19.52 -23.10 -28.57
N CYS A 853 -18.41 -23.74 -28.22
CA CYS A 853 -17.98 -25.00 -28.83
C CYS A 853 -18.27 -26.21 -27.92
N SER A 854 -18.57 -27.38 -28.49
CA SER A 854 -18.72 -28.63 -27.72
C SER A 854 -18.21 -29.88 -28.44
N LEU A 855 -17.76 -30.85 -27.65
CA LEU A 855 -17.26 -32.15 -28.11
C LEU A 855 -18.16 -33.29 -27.63
N TRP A 856 -18.60 -34.11 -28.57
CA TRP A 856 -19.47 -35.26 -28.33
C TRP A 856 -18.64 -36.53 -28.28
N VAL A 857 -18.44 -37.09 -27.08
CA VAL A 857 -17.68 -38.33 -26.90
C VAL A 857 -18.62 -39.53 -26.94
N GLN A 858 -18.30 -40.50 -27.80
CA GLN A 858 -18.98 -41.79 -27.86
C GLN A 858 -17.95 -42.90 -27.68
N VAL A 859 -18.24 -43.84 -26.79
CA VAL A 859 -17.39 -45.01 -26.57
C VAL A 859 -18.11 -46.23 -27.12
N LEU A 860 -17.42 -46.96 -28.00
CA LEU A 860 -17.89 -48.22 -28.55
C LEU A 860 -17.00 -49.32 -28.00
N TYR A 861 -17.54 -50.17 -27.14
CA TYR A 861 -16.79 -51.31 -26.60
C TYR A 861 -17.43 -52.62 -27.05
N TYR A 862 -16.58 -53.65 -27.16
CA TYR A 862 -16.93 -54.96 -27.69
C TYR A 862 -16.79 -56.01 -26.58
N PRO A 863 -17.81 -56.23 -25.75
CA PRO A 863 -17.70 -57.11 -24.58
C PRO A 863 -17.62 -58.59 -24.95
N PHE A 864 -18.10 -58.96 -26.14
CA PHE A 864 -18.08 -60.34 -26.63
C PHE A 864 -17.01 -60.49 -27.71
N TYR A 865 -15.83 -60.97 -27.30
CA TYR A 865 -14.82 -61.47 -28.23
C TYR A 865 -15.20 -62.90 -28.61
N GLY A 866 -15.31 -63.17 -29.92
CA GLY A 866 -15.72 -64.48 -30.41
C GLY A 866 -14.75 -65.58 -29.99
N SER A 867 -15.15 -66.42 -29.03
CA SER A 867 -14.66 -67.78 -28.89
C SER A 867 -15.17 -68.58 -30.09
N GLY A 868 -14.35 -68.64 -31.14
CA GLY A 868 -14.59 -69.55 -32.25
C GLY A 868 -14.28 -70.99 -31.84
N GLY A 869 -15.30 -71.82 -31.64
CA GLY A 869 -15.21 -73.28 -31.60
C GLY A 869 -15.80 -73.92 -30.34
N SER A 870 -16.58 -74.99 -30.37
CA SER A 870 -17.45 -75.58 -31.39
C SER A 870 -18.39 -76.56 -30.67
N ALA A 871 -19.63 -76.63 -31.15
CA ALA A 871 -20.57 -77.75 -31.09
C ALA A 871 -20.94 -78.33 -29.70
N ASP A 872 -22.18 -78.09 -29.28
CA ASP A 872 -23.17 -79.14 -28.93
C ASP A 872 -24.28 -78.57 -28.02
N TYR A 873 -25.39 -78.14 -28.62
CA TYR A 873 -26.67 -78.86 -28.51
C TYR A 873 -27.76 -78.11 -29.26
N GLU A 874 -28.39 -78.85 -30.16
CA GLU A 874 -29.50 -78.49 -31.01
C GLU A 874 -30.78 -78.12 -30.24
N GLY A 875 -31.58 -77.28 -30.88
CA GLY A 875 -32.97 -76.99 -30.53
C GLY A 875 -33.63 -76.24 -31.69
N ASP A 876 -33.58 -76.84 -32.87
CA ASP A 876 -34.17 -76.37 -34.13
C ASP A 876 -35.65 -76.74 -34.18
N TYR A 877 -36.51 -75.81 -34.62
CA TYR A 877 -37.79 -75.97 -35.33
C TYR A 877 -38.35 -74.54 -35.54
N ALA A 878 -38.70 -74.04 -36.72
CA ALA A 878 -38.63 -74.52 -38.09
C ALA A 878 -38.92 -73.29 -39.00
N GLU A 879 -38.29 -73.26 -40.19
CA GLU A 879 -38.92 -73.06 -41.53
C GLU A 879 -40.08 -72.05 -41.66
N GLU A 880 -40.18 -71.09 -42.58
CA GLU A 880 -39.69 -70.79 -43.95
C GLU A 880 -39.99 -69.25 -44.08
N ASP A 881 -39.42 -68.40 -44.94
CA ASP A 881 -39.23 -68.57 -46.37
C ASP A 881 -38.43 -67.37 -46.94
N SER A 882 -38.13 -67.49 -48.21
CA SER A 882 -37.01 -66.93 -48.95
C SER A 882 -37.38 -65.73 -49.83
N GLN A 883 -36.55 -64.67 -49.84
CA GLN A 883 -36.09 -63.96 -51.04
C GLN A 883 -35.13 -62.78 -50.72
N MET A 884 -34.10 -62.65 -51.57
CA MET A 884 -33.01 -61.66 -51.57
C MET A 884 -31.75 -61.95 -50.72
N MET A 885 -31.12 -63.08 -51.01
CA MET A 885 -29.66 -63.18 -51.05
C MET A 885 -29.13 -62.49 -52.32
N ARG A 886 -28.39 -61.37 -52.17
CA ARG A 886 -27.06 -61.10 -52.79
C ARG A 886 -26.71 -59.60 -52.77
N GLN A 887 -25.45 -59.36 -52.38
CA GLN A 887 -24.66 -58.12 -52.52
C GLN A 887 -24.72 -57.07 -51.39
N LYS A 888 -24.06 -57.38 -50.28
CA LYS A 888 -22.75 -56.78 -49.96
C LYS A 888 -22.08 -57.60 -48.86
N ARG A 889 -21.11 -58.42 -49.27
CA ARG A 889 -20.01 -58.87 -48.40
C ARG A 889 -19.23 -57.61 -47.99
N SER A 890 -19.70 -56.89 -46.99
CA SER A 890 -18.82 -56.10 -46.13
C SER A 890 -18.51 -56.97 -44.93
N LEU A 891 -17.23 -57.24 -44.72
CA LEU A 891 -16.62 -57.95 -43.60
C LEU A 891 -17.52 -57.97 -42.35
N ARG A 892 -18.02 -59.16 -41.98
CA ARG A 892 -18.49 -59.37 -40.60
C ARG A 892 -17.30 -58.98 -39.71
N PRO A 893 -17.41 -58.00 -38.82
CA PRO A 893 -16.33 -57.77 -37.86
C PRO A 893 -16.16 -59.08 -37.06
N GLU A 894 -14.92 -59.54 -36.90
CA GLU A 894 -14.55 -60.67 -36.02
C GLU A 894 -14.87 -60.39 -34.53
N LEU A 895 -15.48 -59.24 -34.26
CA LEU A 895 -15.86 -58.67 -32.97
C LEU A 895 -17.38 -58.51 -33.01
N GLY A 896 -18.09 -58.90 -31.93
CA GLY A 896 -19.56 -58.82 -31.84
C GLY A 896 -20.15 -57.43 -32.07
N GLU A 897 -21.46 -57.28 -31.92
CA GLU A 897 -22.09 -55.94 -32.01
C GLU A 897 -21.52 -55.00 -30.92
N PRO A 898 -21.04 -53.80 -31.30
CA PRO A 898 -20.51 -52.84 -30.32
C PRO A 898 -21.63 -52.28 -29.46
N ILE A 899 -21.40 -52.23 -28.16
CA ILE A 899 -22.25 -51.45 -27.26
C ILE A 899 -21.79 -50.01 -27.32
N VAL A 900 -22.72 -49.10 -27.63
CA VAL A 900 -22.45 -47.67 -27.76
C VAL A 900 -22.83 -46.96 -26.48
N LEU A 901 -21.84 -46.50 -25.74
CA LEU A 901 -21.99 -45.60 -24.60
C LEU A 901 -21.94 -44.15 -25.11
N ARG A 902 -23.07 -43.45 -25.03
CA ARG A 902 -23.14 -42.01 -25.34
C ARG A 902 -22.83 -41.22 -24.09
N CYS A 903 -21.73 -40.49 -24.11
CA CYS A 903 -21.31 -39.68 -22.99
C CYS A 903 -21.99 -38.30 -23.06
N GLN A 904 -21.99 -37.56 -21.96
CA GLN A 904 -22.43 -36.17 -21.96
C GLN A 904 -21.51 -35.32 -22.87
N PRO A 905 -22.04 -34.30 -23.57
CA PRO A 905 -21.22 -33.41 -24.36
C PRO A 905 -20.29 -32.58 -23.47
N TYR A 906 -19.01 -32.55 -23.80
CA TYR A 906 -18.05 -31.66 -23.16
C TYR A 906 -18.18 -30.25 -23.77
N LYS A 907 -18.68 -29.29 -22.99
CA LYS A 907 -18.84 -27.89 -23.44
C LYS A 907 -17.59 -27.09 -23.07
N PHE A 908 -17.10 -26.28 -24.00
CA PHE A 908 -16.03 -25.32 -23.72
C PHE A 908 -16.62 -24.02 -23.18
N PRO A 909 -16.10 -23.48 -22.06
CA PRO A 909 -16.48 -22.16 -21.58
C PRO A 909 -16.17 -21.11 -22.65
N LEU A 910 -17.13 -20.24 -22.96
CA LEU A 910 -16.92 -19.19 -23.96
C LEU A 910 -15.81 -18.22 -23.53
N ALA A 911 -15.63 -18.06 -22.21
CA ALA A 911 -14.56 -17.27 -21.62
C ALA A 911 -13.15 -17.78 -21.96
N GLU A 912 -12.96 -19.07 -22.27
CA GLU A 912 -11.64 -19.65 -22.62
C GLU A 912 -11.11 -19.11 -23.97
N LEU A 913 -12.00 -18.63 -24.85
CA LEU A 913 -11.68 -18.00 -26.14
C LEU A 913 -11.30 -16.51 -26.02
N LEU A 914 -11.08 -16.03 -24.79
CA LEU A 914 -10.63 -14.69 -24.47
C LEU A 914 -9.17 -14.69 -23.98
N LEU A 915 -8.54 -13.53 -24.14
CA LEU A 915 -7.23 -13.18 -23.67
C LEU A 915 -7.34 -11.89 -22.85
N PRO A 916 -6.64 -11.78 -21.71
CA PRO A 916 -6.65 -10.56 -20.92
C PRO A 916 -6.05 -9.42 -21.74
N LEU A 917 -6.76 -8.29 -21.81
CA LEU A 917 -6.27 -7.08 -22.47
C LEU A 917 -5.73 -6.13 -21.40
N GLU A 918 -4.41 -6.04 -21.29
CA GLU A 918 -3.77 -5.07 -20.41
C GLU A 918 -4.04 -3.65 -20.93
N CYS A 919 -4.78 -2.86 -20.15
CA CYS A 919 -5.04 -1.46 -20.46
C CYS A 919 -5.22 -0.66 -19.19
N SER A 920 -4.78 0.60 -19.22
CA SER A 920 -4.97 1.51 -18.08
C SER A 920 -6.44 1.92 -17.95
N PRO A 921 -6.91 2.33 -16.75
CA PRO A 921 -8.27 2.85 -16.59
C PRO A 921 -8.62 3.97 -17.57
N VAL A 922 -7.65 4.84 -17.89
CA VAL A 922 -7.86 5.95 -18.84
C VAL A 922 -8.09 5.44 -20.26
N GLU A 923 -7.30 4.47 -20.71
CA GLU A 923 -7.46 3.85 -22.03
C GLU A 923 -8.79 3.09 -22.11
N TYR A 924 -9.14 2.35 -21.05
CA TYR A 924 -10.40 1.64 -20.96
C TYR A 924 -11.61 2.58 -21.04
N PHE A 925 -11.64 3.67 -20.28
CA PHE A 925 -12.75 4.64 -20.32
C PHE A 925 -12.77 5.48 -21.60
N ARG A 926 -11.66 5.60 -22.34
CA ARG A 926 -11.64 6.15 -23.71
C ARG A 926 -12.17 5.16 -24.74
N LEU A 927 -11.85 3.87 -24.57
CA LEU A 927 -12.27 2.79 -25.46
C LEU A 927 -13.74 2.40 -25.23
N TRP A 928 -14.23 2.46 -24.00
CA TRP A 928 -15.58 2.04 -23.62
C TRP A 928 -16.73 2.72 -24.42
N PRO A 929 -16.72 4.05 -24.65
CA PRO A 929 -17.71 4.70 -25.51
C PRO A 929 -17.56 4.35 -27.00
N SER A 930 -16.36 3.93 -27.43
CA SER A 930 -16.05 3.62 -28.83
C SER A 930 -16.47 2.22 -29.28
N LEU A 931 -16.80 1.34 -28.34
CA LEU A 931 -17.29 -0.02 -28.63
C LEU A 931 -18.77 0.05 -29.05
N PRO A 932 -19.12 -0.34 -30.29
CA PRO A 932 -20.45 -0.12 -30.86
C PRO A 932 -21.51 -1.12 -30.38
N ALA A 933 -21.12 -2.35 -30.04
CA ALA A 933 -22.05 -3.40 -29.63
C ALA A 933 -22.17 -3.46 -28.10
N MET A 934 -23.39 -3.62 -27.58
CA MET A 934 -23.68 -3.57 -26.15
C MET A 934 -24.74 -4.60 -25.75
N VAL A 935 -24.50 -5.31 -24.64
CA VAL A 935 -25.43 -6.26 -24.02
C VAL A 935 -25.50 -5.97 -22.53
N GLU A 936 -26.70 -6.04 -21.95
CA GLU A 936 -26.91 -5.89 -20.51
C GLU A 936 -27.62 -7.13 -19.97
N CYS A 937 -27.16 -7.68 -18.86
CA CYS A 937 -27.86 -8.74 -18.15
C CYS A 937 -27.84 -8.49 -16.63
N THR A 938 -28.87 -8.98 -15.94
CA THR A 938 -28.98 -8.87 -14.49
C THR A 938 -28.88 -10.26 -13.91
N GLY A 939 -28.03 -10.43 -12.90
CA GLY A 939 -27.86 -11.69 -12.19
C GLY A 939 -27.96 -11.48 -10.68
N THR A 940 -28.38 -12.51 -9.97
CA THR A 940 -28.49 -12.49 -8.51
C THR A 940 -27.72 -13.63 -7.89
N TYR A 941 -27.21 -13.41 -6.67
CA TYR A 941 -26.61 -14.47 -5.87
C TYR A 941 -26.77 -14.17 -4.39
N THR A 942 -26.69 -15.22 -3.57
CA THR A 942 -26.67 -15.11 -2.12
C THR A 942 -25.21 -15.08 -1.65
N TYR A 943 -24.87 -14.10 -0.82
CA TYR A 943 -23.52 -14.02 -0.25
C TYR A 943 -23.50 -14.53 1.20
N GLU A 944 -22.35 -15.06 1.61
CA GLU A 944 -22.18 -15.62 2.95
C GLU A 944 -21.85 -14.51 3.97
N GLY A 945 -22.78 -14.25 4.90
CA GLY A 945 -22.54 -13.39 6.07
C GLY A 945 -23.79 -12.67 6.59
N SER A 946 -24.27 -13.05 7.78
CA SER A 946 -25.29 -12.33 8.54
C SER A 946 -24.67 -11.31 9.52
N GLY A 947 -25.35 -10.17 9.71
CA GLY A 947 -25.05 -9.17 10.74
C GLY A 947 -23.75 -8.36 10.60
N PHE A 948 -23.35 -7.73 11.72
CA PHE A 948 -22.22 -6.80 11.97
C PHE A 948 -20.85 -7.20 11.38
N LYS A 949 -20.72 -8.41 10.81
CA LYS A 949 -19.53 -8.90 10.08
C LYS A 949 -19.45 -8.38 8.64
N ALA A 950 -20.55 -7.96 8.01
CA ALA A 950 -20.54 -7.36 6.68
C ALA A 950 -19.88 -5.96 6.65
N THR A 951 -19.95 -5.21 7.76
CA THR A 951 -19.27 -3.91 7.94
C THR A 951 -17.81 -4.04 8.38
N ALA A 952 -17.37 -5.24 8.80
CA ALA A 952 -16.00 -5.55 9.22
C ALA A 952 -15.10 -6.06 8.06
N ALA A 953 -15.44 -5.75 6.81
CA ALA A 953 -14.81 -6.24 5.58
C ALA A 953 -13.37 -5.72 5.30
N GLN A 954 -12.61 -5.33 6.33
CA GLN A 954 -11.16 -5.10 6.22
C GLN A 954 -10.32 -6.31 6.70
N GLN A 955 -10.93 -7.31 7.33
CA GLN A 955 -10.21 -8.45 7.95
C GLN A 955 -10.04 -9.69 7.03
N TYR A 956 -10.69 -9.74 5.88
CA TYR A 956 -10.56 -10.83 4.91
C TYR A 956 -10.18 -10.26 3.54
N ASP A 957 -9.26 -10.92 2.83
CA ASP A 957 -8.71 -10.52 1.52
C ASP A 957 -9.78 -10.37 0.39
N SER A 958 -11.05 -10.67 0.68
CA SER A 958 -12.22 -10.40 -0.18
C SER A 958 -13.42 -10.05 0.69
N SER A 959 -14.15 -8.97 0.37
CA SER A 959 -15.40 -8.63 1.07
C SER A 959 -16.44 -9.75 0.91
N PRO A 960 -17.21 -10.10 1.96
CA PRO A 960 -18.16 -11.23 1.94
C PRO A 960 -19.19 -11.09 0.81
N PHE A 961 -19.59 -9.87 0.48
CA PHE A 961 -20.52 -9.58 -0.61
C PHE A 961 -19.92 -9.67 -2.02
N LEU A 962 -18.65 -10.09 -2.19
CA LEU A 962 -18.04 -10.43 -3.49
C LEU A 962 -17.88 -11.94 -3.68
N SER A 963 -18.39 -12.77 -2.75
CA SER A 963 -18.21 -14.23 -2.78
C SER A 963 -18.64 -14.85 -4.11
N GLY A 964 -19.78 -14.40 -4.67
CA GLY A 964 -20.30 -14.87 -5.95
C GLY A 964 -19.51 -14.43 -7.19
N LEU A 965 -18.60 -13.46 -7.06
CA LEU A 965 -17.77 -12.94 -8.17
C LEU A 965 -16.29 -13.31 -8.04
N LYS A 966 -15.92 -14.09 -7.02
CA LYS A 966 -14.51 -14.44 -6.73
C LYS A 966 -13.84 -15.18 -7.89
N SER A 967 -14.59 -16.03 -8.58
CA SER A 967 -14.16 -16.83 -9.73
C SER A 967 -13.74 -15.99 -10.94
N ILE A 968 -14.21 -14.75 -11.10
CA ILE A 968 -13.80 -13.88 -12.21
C ILE A 968 -12.29 -13.61 -12.19
N SER A 969 -11.67 -13.61 -11.00
CA SER A 969 -10.23 -13.37 -10.86
C SER A 969 -9.33 -14.45 -11.47
N SER A 970 -9.84 -15.66 -11.70
CA SER A 970 -9.12 -16.76 -12.37
C SER A 970 -9.43 -16.85 -13.88
N LYS A 971 -10.37 -16.04 -14.38
CA LYS A 971 -10.77 -16.02 -15.79
C LYS A 971 -9.84 -15.10 -16.62
N PRO A 972 -9.77 -15.25 -17.96
CA PRO A 972 -8.88 -14.47 -18.82
C PRO A 972 -9.38 -13.03 -19.07
N PHE A 973 -9.67 -12.30 -18.00
CA PHE A 973 -10.00 -10.89 -17.97
C PHE A 973 -8.91 -10.11 -17.24
N HIS A 974 -8.52 -8.97 -17.78
CA HIS A 974 -7.72 -8.00 -17.05
C HIS A 974 -8.64 -7.14 -16.17
N GLN A 975 -8.40 -7.11 -14.86
CA GLN A 975 -9.13 -6.24 -13.95
C GLN A 975 -8.59 -4.81 -14.05
N VAL A 976 -9.37 -3.92 -14.65
CA VAL A 976 -8.98 -2.53 -14.91
C VAL A 976 -9.24 -1.63 -13.71
N CYS A 977 -10.46 -1.70 -13.13
CA CYS A 977 -10.84 -0.90 -11.96
C CYS A 977 -11.79 -1.64 -11.02
N SER A 978 -11.74 -1.30 -9.73
CA SER A 978 -12.71 -1.72 -8.72
C SER A 978 -13.09 -0.56 -7.80
N HIS A 979 -14.39 -0.42 -7.55
CA HIS A 979 -14.94 0.62 -6.69
C HIS A 979 -16.00 0.03 -5.75
N PHE A 980 -15.96 0.39 -4.47
CA PHE A 980 -16.85 -0.15 -3.45
C PHE A 980 -17.66 0.98 -2.79
N ILE A 981 -18.99 0.87 -2.84
CA ILE A 981 -19.96 1.80 -2.28
C ILE A 981 -20.38 1.30 -0.90
N ARG A 982 -19.76 1.88 0.14
CA ARG A 982 -19.93 1.45 1.54
C ARG A 982 -21.34 1.66 2.11
N THR A 983 -22.12 2.58 1.57
CA THR A 983 -23.43 2.98 2.13
C THR A 983 -24.58 2.03 1.80
N VAL A 984 -24.46 1.20 0.77
CA VAL A 984 -25.52 0.28 0.30
C VAL A 984 -24.99 -1.15 0.10
N ALA A 985 -23.79 -1.45 0.62
CA ALA A 985 -23.04 -2.66 0.28
C ALA A 985 -23.04 -2.90 -1.25
N GLY A 986 -22.67 -1.87 -2.02
CA GLY A 986 -22.64 -1.92 -3.48
C GLY A 986 -21.22 -1.86 -4.04
N PHE A 987 -21.04 -2.19 -5.32
CA PHE A 987 -19.73 -2.14 -5.98
C PHE A 987 -19.85 -1.89 -7.49
N GLN A 988 -18.76 -1.42 -8.08
CA GLN A 988 -18.55 -1.33 -9.52
C GLN A 988 -17.19 -1.97 -9.88
N LEU A 989 -17.18 -2.94 -10.78
CA LEU A 989 -15.98 -3.61 -11.27
C LEU A 989 -15.86 -3.42 -12.78
N CYS A 990 -14.63 -3.26 -13.28
CA CYS A 990 -14.34 -3.05 -14.70
C CYS A 990 -13.32 -4.08 -15.19
N TYR A 991 -13.64 -4.77 -16.27
CA TYR A 991 -12.81 -5.81 -16.88
C TYR A 991 -12.63 -5.57 -18.38
N ALA A 992 -11.46 -5.94 -18.89
CA ALA A 992 -11.11 -5.87 -20.31
C ALA A 992 -10.51 -7.18 -20.81
N ALA A 993 -10.92 -7.61 -22.00
CA ALA A 993 -10.41 -8.79 -22.68
C ALA A 993 -10.41 -8.58 -24.21
N LYS A 994 -9.74 -9.50 -24.89
CA LYS A 994 -9.66 -9.57 -26.34
C LYS A 994 -9.94 -11.01 -26.78
N THR A 995 -10.74 -11.23 -27.82
CA THR A 995 -10.93 -12.58 -28.38
C THR A 995 -9.64 -13.06 -29.05
N TRP A 996 -9.48 -14.38 -29.21
CA TRP A 996 -8.33 -14.95 -29.96
C TRP A 996 -8.19 -14.35 -31.37
N PHE A 997 -9.29 -13.85 -31.94
CA PHE A 997 -9.38 -13.31 -33.30
C PHE A 997 -9.21 -11.80 -33.40
N GLY A 998 -8.98 -11.11 -32.28
CA GLY A 998 -8.67 -9.68 -32.30
C GLY A 998 -9.73 -8.74 -31.75
N GLY A 999 -10.95 -9.22 -31.53
CA GLY A 999 -12.09 -8.41 -31.12
C GLY A 999 -12.00 -7.97 -29.66
N PHE A 1000 -12.38 -6.72 -29.37
CA PHE A 1000 -12.31 -6.14 -28.03
C PHE A 1000 -13.58 -6.45 -27.24
N VAL A 1001 -13.44 -6.77 -25.96
CA VAL A 1001 -14.55 -7.00 -25.03
C VAL A 1001 -14.30 -6.25 -23.73
N GLY A 1002 -15.17 -5.30 -23.41
CA GLY A 1002 -15.21 -4.62 -22.11
C GLY A 1002 -16.42 -5.09 -21.30
N MET A 1003 -16.24 -5.28 -19.99
CA MET A 1003 -17.33 -5.62 -19.07
C MET A 1003 -17.31 -4.72 -17.83
N MET A 1004 -18.46 -4.16 -17.46
CA MET A 1004 -18.70 -3.45 -16.21
C MET A 1004 -19.75 -4.19 -15.38
N ILE A 1005 -19.49 -4.38 -14.10
CA ILE A 1005 -20.41 -5.06 -13.17
C ILE A 1005 -20.80 -4.08 -12.07
N PHE A 1006 -22.10 -3.87 -11.87
CA PHE A 1006 -22.66 -3.05 -10.80
C PHE A 1006 -23.41 -3.93 -9.82
N GLY A 1007 -22.93 -4.06 -8.59
CA GLY A 1007 -23.59 -4.82 -7.52
C GLY A 1007 -24.27 -3.92 -6.50
N ALA A 1008 -25.46 -4.30 -6.03
CA ALA A 1008 -26.16 -3.66 -4.92
C ALA A 1008 -26.86 -4.72 -4.05
N SER A 1009 -26.68 -4.64 -2.73
CA SER A 1009 -27.31 -5.58 -1.79
C SER A 1009 -28.76 -5.17 -1.51
N GLU A 1010 -29.65 -6.16 -1.47
CA GLU A 1010 -31.03 -5.97 -1.01
C GLU A 1010 -31.06 -5.89 0.52
N VAL A 1011 -30.62 -4.79 1.14
CA VAL A 1011 -30.73 -4.66 2.60
C VAL A 1011 -32.20 -4.37 2.96
N SER A 1012 -32.87 -5.31 3.64
CA SER A 1012 -34.22 -5.09 4.16
C SER A 1012 -34.18 -3.96 5.21
N ARG A 1013 -35.04 -2.94 5.04
CA ARG A 1013 -35.11 -1.77 5.95
C ARG A 1013 -35.66 -2.09 7.34
N ASN A 1014 -35.92 -3.37 7.66
CA ASN A 1014 -36.51 -3.80 8.93
C ASN A 1014 -35.63 -4.87 9.59
N VAL A 1015 -34.68 -4.42 10.43
CA VAL A 1015 -33.82 -5.30 11.24
C VAL A 1015 -34.61 -6.03 12.36
N ASP A 1016 -35.84 -5.61 12.64
CA ASP A 1016 -36.61 -6.11 13.80
C ASP A 1016 -37.58 -7.27 13.51
N LEU A 1017 -37.65 -7.80 12.27
CA LEU A 1017 -38.59 -8.89 11.93
C LEU A 1017 -37.95 -10.17 11.36
N GLY A 1018 -36.64 -10.33 11.42
CA GLY A 1018 -35.98 -11.63 11.22
C GLY A 1018 -35.84 -12.12 9.77
N ASP A 1019 -36.29 -11.36 8.77
CA ASP A 1019 -36.01 -11.65 7.36
C ASP A 1019 -34.78 -10.85 6.87
N GLU A 1020 -33.59 -11.39 7.12
CA GLU A 1020 -32.32 -10.90 6.56
C GLU A 1020 -32.18 -11.36 5.10
N THR A 1021 -32.37 -10.46 4.13
CA THR A 1021 -32.11 -10.75 2.72
C THR A 1021 -30.61 -10.60 2.41
N THR A 1022 -29.90 -11.71 2.31
CA THR A 1022 -28.47 -11.79 1.91
C THR A 1022 -28.29 -11.87 0.38
N THR A 1023 -29.25 -11.34 -0.37
CA THR A 1023 -29.31 -11.36 -1.82
C THR A 1023 -28.61 -10.13 -2.42
N MET A 1024 -27.70 -10.38 -3.34
CA MET A 1024 -27.01 -9.38 -4.15
C MET A 1024 -27.60 -9.35 -5.55
N ILE A 1025 -27.99 -8.17 -6.03
CA ILE A 1025 -28.36 -7.94 -7.43
C ILE A 1025 -27.16 -7.32 -8.15
N CYS A 1026 -26.71 -7.97 -9.22
CA CYS A 1026 -25.61 -7.52 -10.06
C CYS A 1026 -26.09 -7.26 -11.49
N LYS A 1027 -25.86 -6.04 -11.99
CA LYS A 1027 -26.05 -5.69 -13.40
C LYS A 1027 -24.71 -5.79 -14.13
N PHE A 1028 -24.63 -6.69 -15.09
CA PHE A 1028 -23.49 -6.86 -16.00
C PHE A 1028 -23.78 -6.09 -17.29
N VAL A 1029 -22.85 -5.21 -17.64
CA VAL A 1029 -22.90 -4.42 -18.88
C VAL A 1029 -21.67 -4.80 -19.69
N MET A 1030 -21.88 -5.30 -20.89
CA MET A 1030 -20.82 -5.77 -21.77
C MET A 1030 -20.84 -4.96 -23.06
N ARG A 1031 -19.66 -4.57 -23.53
CA ARG A 1031 -19.48 -3.92 -24.82
C ARG A 1031 -18.41 -4.63 -25.63
N ALA A 1032 -18.62 -4.74 -26.93
CA ALA A 1032 -17.66 -5.38 -27.83
C ALA A 1032 -17.41 -4.55 -29.09
N SER A 1033 -16.28 -4.82 -29.76
CA SER A 1033 -15.95 -4.21 -31.05
C SER A 1033 -16.94 -4.60 -32.14
N ASP A 1034 -17.44 -5.83 -32.10
CA ASP A 1034 -18.24 -6.44 -33.15
C ASP A 1034 -19.54 -7.04 -32.58
N GLU A 1035 -20.63 -6.93 -33.34
CA GLU A 1035 -21.96 -7.41 -32.94
C GLU A 1035 -22.02 -8.95 -32.89
N SER A 1036 -21.17 -9.65 -33.64
CA SER A 1036 -21.08 -11.13 -33.59
C SER A 1036 -20.68 -11.62 -32.20
N ILE A 1037 -19.80 -10.91 -31.49
CA ILE A 1037 -19.36 -11.27 -30.15
C ILE A 1037 -20.51 -11.14 -29.16
N THR A 1038 -21.26 -10.04 -29.23
CA THR A 1038 -22.41 -9.81 -28.35
C THR A 1038 -23.56 -10.77 -28.62
N ARG A 1039 -23.82 -11.14 -29.89
CA ARG A 1039 -24.87 -12.10 -30.25
C ARG A 1039 -24.62 -13.49 -29.67
N GLU A 1040 -23.37 -13.94 -29.64
CA GLU A 1040 -22.99 -15.23 -29.03
C GLU A 1040 -23.13 -15.23 -27.51
N ILE A 1041 -22.85 -14.09 -26.86
CA ILE A 1041 -23.09 -13.93 -25.42
C ILE A 1041 -24.59 -13.90 -25.11
N GLU A 1042 -25.38 -13.21 -25.94
CA GLU A 1042 -26.83 -13.08 -25.77
C GLU A 1042 -27.59 -14.40 -26.03
N ALA A 1043 -27.03 -15.29 -26.86
CA ALA A 1043 -27.64 -16.58 -27.18
C ALA A 1043 -27.79 -17.52 -25.95
N ASP A 1044 -26.90 -17.41 -24.96
CA ASP A 1044 -26.92 -18.20 -23.72
C ASP A 1044 -26.38 -17.38 -22.53
N LEU A 1045 -27.18 -16.42 -22.06
CA LEU A 1045 -26.81 -15.51 -20.96
C LEU A 1045 -26.52 -16.24 -19.65
N GLN A 1046 -27.30 -17.26 -19.29
CA GLN A 1046 -27.03 -18.07 -18.09
C GLN A 1046 -25.72 -18.83 -18.26
N GLY A 1047 -25.52 -19.50 -19.39
CA GLY A 1047 -24.27 -20.19 -19.66
C GLY A 1047 -23.06 -19.27 -19.71
N TRP A 1048 -23.23 -18.00 -20.10
CA TRP A 1048 -22.17 -16.99 -20.01
C TRP A 1048 -21.86 -16.59 -18.56
N LEU A 1049 -22.89 -16.34 -17.73
CA LEU A 1049 -22.72 -16.06 -16.31
C LEU A 1049 -22.06 -17.23 -15.57
N ASP A 1050 -22.44 -18.47 -15.92
CA ASP A 1050 -21.83 -19.69 -15.39
C ASP A 1050 -20.34 -19.77 -15.77
N ASP A 1051 -19.99 -19.46 -17.02
CA ASP A 1051 -18.60 -19.49 -17.50
C ASP A 1051 -17.69 -18.51 -16.75
N ILE A 1052 -18.20 -17.32 -16.39
CA ILE A 1052 -17.43 -16.28 -15.69
C ILE A 1052 -17.49 -16.40 -14.16
N THR A 1053 -18.59 -16.93 -13.61
CA THR A 1053 -18.82 -17.00 -12.15
C THR A 1053 -18.75 -18.41 -11.55
N ASP A 1054 -18.48 -19.44 -12.36
CA ASP A 1054 -18.55 -20.87 -11.96
C ASP A 1054 -19.94 -21.27 -11.43
N GLY A 1055 -21.00 -20.67 -11.97
CA GLY A 1055 -22.40 -20.96 -11.63
C GLY A 1055 -22.90 -20.32 -10.34
N ALA A 1056 -22.17 -19.33 -9.79
CA ALA A 1056 -22.57 -18.66 -8.56
C ALA A 1056 -23.70 -17.64 -8.76
N VAL A 1057 -23.90 -17.14 -9.99
CA VAL A 1057 -24.86 -16.09 -10.31
C VAL A 1057 -25.99 -16.62 -11.19
N GLU A 1058 -27.22 -16.44 -10.75
CA GLU A 1058 -28.44 -16.82 -11.48
C GLU A 1058 -28.98 -15.62 -12.27
N TYR A 1059 -29.17 -15.78 -13.58
CA TYR A 1059 -29.74 -14.78 -14.46
C TYR A 1059 -31.21 -14.50 -14.11
N MET A 1060 -31.56 -13.22 -13.99
CA MET A 1060 -32.93 -12.78 -13.82
C MET A 1060 -33.39 -11.97 -15.04
N PRO A 1061 -34.44 -12.40 -15.76
CA PRO A 1061 -34.96 -11.65 -16.90
C PRO A 1061 -35.55 -10.30 -16.46
N GLU A 1062 -35.39 -9.27 -17.28
CA GLU A 1062 -35.82 -7.90 -16.92
C GLU A 1062 -37.31 -7.79 -16.57
N ASP A 1063 -38.16 -8.60 -17.20
CA ASP A 1063 -39.60 -8.59 -16.94
C ASP A 1063 -39.94 -9.15 -15.56
N GLU A 1064 -39.16 -10.11 -15.06
CA GLU A 1064 -39.28 -10.62 -13.69
C GLU A 1064 -38.67 -9.66 -12.67
N VAL A 1065 -37.61 -8.93 -13.03
CA VAL A 1065 -37.07 -7.86 -12.18
C VAL A 1065 -38.09 -6.73 -12.02
N LYS A 1066 -38.76 -6.34 -13.12
CA LYS A 1066 -39.82 -5.32 -13.13
C LYS A 1066 -41.07 -5.81 -12.38
N SER A 1067 -41.47 -7.07 -12.55
CA SER A 1067 -42.63 -7.66 -11.86
C SER A 1067 -42.36 -7.83 -10.36
N ALA A 1068 -41.18 -8.31 -9.97
CA ALA A 1068 -40.77 -8.40 -8.57
C ALA A 1068 -40.67 -7.02 -7.91
N ALA A 1069 -40.15 -6.01 -8.61
CA ALA A 1069 -40.15 -4.63 -8.14
C ALA A 1069 -41.59 -4.09 -7.97
N ALA A 1070 -42.49 -4.38 -8.91
CA ALA A 1070 -43.90 -3.97 -8.84
C ALA A 1070 -44.70 -4.71 -7.76
N GLU A 1071 -44.46 -6.00 -7.56
CA GLU A 1071 -45.09 -6.82 -6.52
C GLU A 1071 -44.60 -6.40 -5.12
N ARG A 1072 -43.30 -6.08 -4.98
CA ARG A 1072 -42.76 -5.49 -3.74
C ARG A 1072 -43.35 -4.10 -3.47
N LEU A 1073 -43.52 -3.27 -4.52
CA LEU A 1073 -44.23 -2.00 -4.40
C LEU A 1073 -45.66 -2.23 -3.91
N LYS A 1074 -46.37 -3.21 -4.48
CA LYS A 1074 -47.73 -3.59 -4.09
C LYS A 1074 -47.81 -4.09 -2.64
N ILE A 1075 -46.93 -5.00 -2.22
CA ILE A 1075 -46.84 -5.49 -0.84
C ILE A 1075 -46.54 -4.33 0.14
N SER A 1076 -45.66 -3.41 -0.24
CA SER A 1076 -45.36 -2.22 0.57
C SER A 1076 -46.57 -1.27 0.69
N MET A 1077 -47.35 -1.12 -0.39
CA MET A 1077 -48.59 -0.34 -0.42
C MET A 1077 -49.72 -0.99 0.38
N GLU A 1078 -49.85 -2.33 0.32
CA GLU A 1078 -50.83 -3.10 1.09
C GLU A 1078 -50.51 -3.08 2.59
N ARG A 1079 -49.24 -3.20 2.97
CA ARG A 1079 -48.79 -3.02 4.38
C ARG A 1079 -49.05 -1.60 4.89
N LEU A 1080 -48.88 -0.57 4.05
CA LEU A 1080 -49.27 0.80 4.37
C LEU A 1080 -50.78 0.98 4.54
N ALA A 1081 -51.60 0.21 3.82
CA ALA A 1081 -53.06 0.22 3.95
C ALA A 1081 -53.52 -0.45 5.26
N ILE A 1082 -52.91 -1.57 5.65
CA ILE A 1082 -53.16 -2.27 6.92
C ILE A 1082 -52.78 -1.37 8.12
N LEU A 1083 -51.64 -0.67 8.05
CA LEU A 1083 -51.22 0.30 9.06
C LEU A 1083 -52.15 1.52 9.15
N LYS A 1084 -52.80 1.92 8.05
CA LYS A 1084 -53.85 2.95 8.06
C LYS A 1084 -55.16 2.45 8.67
N ALA A 1085 -55.50 1.17 8.50
CA ALA A 1085 -56.71 0.56 9.06
C ALA A 1085 -56.61 0.28 10.57
N ALA A 1086 -55.40 0.15 11.12
CA ALA A 1086 -55.12 -0.14 12.53
C ALA A 1086 -55.07 1.11 13.45
N LYS A 1087 -55.69 2.24 13.07
CA LYS A 1087 -55.90 3.37 14.00
C LYS A 1087 -57.11 3.10 14.92
N PRO A 1088 -57.01 3.29 16.25
CA PRO A 1088 -58.13 3.11 17.16
C PRO A 1088 -59.23 4.17 16.93
N LYS A 1089 -60.50 3.74 16.97
CA LYS A 1089 -61.70 4.59 16.94
C LYS A 1089 -61.77 5.47 18.20
N VAL A 1090 -61.95 6.78 18.02
CA VAL A 1090 -62.29 7.76 19.08
C VAL A 1090 -63.81 7.78 19.30
N PRO A 1091 -64.34 7.98 20.54
CA PRO A 1091 -65.77 7.93 20.84
C PRO A 1091 -66.57 9.17 20.36
N PRO A 1092 -67.92 9.11 20.32
CA PRO A 1092 -68.75 10.01 19.53
C PRO A 1092 -69.26 11.23 20.31
N ALA A 1093 -69.41 12.36 19.60
CA ALA A 1093 -70.37 13.41 19.95
C ALA A 1093 -70.97 13.98 18.65
N LYS A 1094 -72.30 13.91 18.58
CA LYS A 1094 -73.17 14.21 17.43
C LYS A 1094 -73.29 15.72 17.16
N THR A 1095 -73.65 16.07 15.93
CA THR A 1095 -75.03 16.55 15.64
C THR A 1095 -75.44 16.25 14.20
N GLU A 1096 -76.62 15.67 14.08
CA GLU A 1096 -77.38 15.42 12.86
C GLU A 1096 -77.98 16.75 12.40
N GLN A 1097 -77.45 17.34 11.32
CA GLN A 1097 -78.10 18.34 10.45
C GLN A 1097 -77.03 18.79 9.45
N GLU A 1098 -77.08 18.23 8.23
CA GLU A 1098 -76.47 18.72 6.96
C GLU A 1098 -76.22 17.56 5.95
N GLU A 1099 -76.94 16.43 6.05
CA GLU A 1099 -76.83 15.32 5.09
C GLU A 1099 -77.75 15.42 3.85
N GLU A 1100 -78.45 16.52 3.62
CA GLU A 1100 -79.47 16.57 2.53
C GLU A 1100 -79.30 17.62 1.41
N GLU A 1101 -78.31 18.52 1.41
CA GLU A 1101 -78.24 19.56 0.35
C GLU A 1101 -77.10 19.49 -0.69
N GLU A 1102 -76.12 18.59 -0.58
CA GLU A 1102 -75.05 18.50 -1.60
C GLU A 1102 -75.10 17.25 -2.50
N ARG A 1103 -76.28 16.62 -2.65
CA ARG A 1103 -76.52 15.54 -3.63
C ARG A 1103 -76.85 16.03 -5.06
N LYS A 1104 -76.47 17.27 -5.43
CA LYS A 1104 -76.78 17.83 -6.77
C LYS A 1104 -75.63 18.54 -7.51
N GLN A 1105 -74.37 18.32 -7.13
CA GLN A 1105 -73.21 18.82 -7.91
C GLN A 1105 -72.16 17.74 -8.14
N SER A 1106 -72.58 16.59 -8.68
CA SER A 1106 -71.68 15.49 -9.05
C SER A 1106 -71.70 15.20 -10.56
N GLU A 1107 -71.69 16.24 -11.38
CA GLU A 1107 -71.44 16.17 -12.83
C GLU A 1107 -70.62 17.39 -13.24
N GLU A 1108 -69.30 17.39 -12.95
CA GLU A 1108 -68.24 18.18 -13.63
C GLU A 1108 -66.89 18.09 -12.86
N LEU A 1109 -66.32 16.90 -12.71
CA LEU A 1109 -64.95 16.72 -12.18
C LEU A 1109 -64.26 15.52 -12.85
N ASP A 1110 -63.06 15.72 -13.41
CA ASP A 1110 -62.19 14.64 -13.89
C ASP A 1110 -61.31 14.10 -12.73
N GLY A 1111 -60.96 12.80 -12.80
CA GLY A 1111 -60.57 11.90 -11.69
C GLY A 1111 -59.39 12.23 -10.76
N PHE A 1112 -58.90 13.48 -10.72
CA PHE A 1112 -57.94 13.97 -9.73
C PHE A 1112 -58.28 15.34 -9.11
N GLY A 1113 -59.53 15.81 -9.25
CA GLY A 1113 -60.11 16.77 -8.29
C GLY A 1113 -59.54 18.20 -8.26
N ASN A 1114 -59.28 18.84 -9.42
CA ASN A 1114 -58.97 20.27 -9.51
C ASN A 1114 -59.85 20.98 -10.57
N PRO A 1115 -60.19 22.28 -10.41
CA PRO A 1115 -61.00 23.06 -11.36
C PRO A 1115 -60.23 23.39 -12.67
N LYS A 1116 -60.91 23.34 -13.81
CA LYS A 1116 -60.38 23.66 -15.16
C LYS A 1116 -60.12 25.18 -15.31
N GLY A 1117 -58.87 25.60 -15.09
CA GLY A 1117 -58.31 26.90 -15.51
C GLY A 1117 -57.28 26.73 -16.64
N PRO A 1118 -56.97 27.78 -17.43
CA PRO A 1118 -56.53 27.65 -18.82
C PRO A 1118 -55.11 27.09 -18.95
N SER A 1119 -54.93 26.31 -20.02
CA SER A 1119 -53.69 25.71 -20.45
C SER A 1119 -52.63 26.75 -20.82
N THR A 1120 -51.53 26.75 -20.08
CA THR A 1120 -50.23 27.16 -20.62
C THR A 1120 -49.26 26.03 -20.44
N LEU A 1121 -49.28 25.09 -21.40
CA LEU A 1121 -48.17 24.22 -21.75
C LEU A 1121 -47.00 25.10 -22.21
N SER A 1122 -46.24 25.66 -21.27
CA SER A 1122 -44.82 25.94 -21.51
C SER A 1122 -44.06 24.65 -21.23
N LYS A 1123 -43.33 24.14 -22.23
CA LYS A 1123 -42.41 23.01 -22.04
C LYS A 1123 -41.47 23.35 -20.88
N LEU A 1124 -41.60 22.61 -19.78
CA LEU A 1124 -40.65 22.67 -18.67
C LEU A 1124 -39.26 22.35 -19.22
N THR A 1125 -38.28 23.19 -18.90
CA THR A 1125 -36.88 22.88 -19.21
C THR A 1125 -36.43 21.69 -18.37
N ALA A 1126 -35.43 20.94 -18.86
CA ALA A 1126 -34.90 19.76 -18.16
C ALA A 1126 -34.50 20.10 -16.70
N GLU A 1127 -34.01 21.32 -16.48
CA GLU A 1127 -33.64 21.83 -15.16
C GLU A 1127 -34.85 22.04 -14.23
N GLU A 1128 -35.99 22.54 -14.72
CA GLU A 1128 -37.20 22.70 -13.91
C GLU A 1128 -37.90 21.37 -13.60
N ALA A 1129 -37.79 20.40 -14.52
CA ALA A 1129 -38.27 19.03 -14.32
C ALA A 1129 -37.40 18.28 -13.29
N GLU A 1130 -36.07 18.43 -13.36
CA GLU A 1130 -35.13 17.92 -12.36
C GLU A 1130 -35.33 18.58 -11.01
N HIS A 1131 -35.53 19.90 -10.96
CA HIS A 1131 -35.72 20.63 -9.69
C HIS A 1131 -37.05 20.25 -8.99
N ARG A 1132 -38.11 19.95 -9.76
CA ARG A 1132 -39.36 19.41 -9.19
C ARG A 1132 -39.26 17.94 -8.82
N ALA A 1133 -38.50 17.13 -9.56
CA ALA A 1133 -38.22 15.75 -9.18
C ALA A 1133 -37.38 15.68 -7.89
N LEU A 1134 -36.42 16.58 -7.72
CA LEU A 1134 -35.64 16.74 -6.50
C LEU A 1134 -36.50 17.25 -5.33
N GLN A 1135 -37.37 18.25 -5.55
CA GLN A 1135 -38.32 18.69 -4.52
C GLN A 1135 -39.29 17.59 -4.11
N ALA A 1136 -39.78 16.78 -5.06
CA ALA A 1136 -40.65 15.65 -4.78
C ALA A 1136 -39.91 14.55 -4.01
N ALA A 1137 -38.67 14.22 -4.40
CA ALA A 1137 -37.84 13.24 -3.71
C ALA A 1137 -37.48 13.67 -2.28
N VAL A 1138 -37.15 14.97 -2.08
CA VAL A 1138 -36.85 15.54 -0.77
C VAL A 1138 -38.10 15.59 0.12
N LEU A 1139 -39.26 15.94 -0.42
CA LEU A 1139 -40.52 15.89 0.32
C LEU A 1139 -40.92 14.45 0.65
N GLN A 1140 -40.63 13.49 -0.21
CA GLN A 1140 -40.93 12.07 0.01
C GLN A 1140 -40.01 11.47 1.10
N GLU A 1141 -38.71 11.77 1.06
CA GLU A 1141 -37.74 11.49 2.14
C GLU A 1141 -38.15 12.14 3.46
N TRP A 1142 -38.60 13.40 3.42
CA TRP A 1142 -39.09 14.12 4.60
C TRP A 1142 -40.31 13.46 5.25
N HIS A 1143 -41.28 13.02 4.44
CA HIS A 1143 -42.46 12.30 4.93
C HIS A 1143 -42.11 10.91 5.48
N GLN A 1144 -41.04 10.30 4.99
CA GLN A 1144 -40.53 9.01 5.46
C GLN A 1144 -39.80 9.15 6.80
N LEU A 1145 -38.96 10.18 6.95
CA LEU A 1145 -38.29 10.55 8.20
C LEU A 1145 -39.28 10.98 9.31
N CYS A 1146 -40.35 11.70 8.95
CA CYS A 1146 -41.41 12.07 9.91
C CYS A 1146 -42.18 10.84 10.42
N LYS A 1147 -42.34 9.79 9.59
CA LYS A 1147 -42.95 8.52 10.01
C LYS A 1147 -42.03 7.70 10.92
N GLU A 1148 -40.73 7.70 10.66
CA GLU A 1148 -39.73 7.03 11.52
C GLU A 1148 -39.64 7.67 12.91
N LYS A 1149 -39.74 9.01 13.01
CA LYS A 1149 -39.79 9.71 14.30
C LYS A 1149 -41.07 9.43 15.10
N ALA A 1150 -42.22 9.32 14.43
CA ALA A 1150 -43.49 8.99 15.10
C ALA A 1150 -43.54 7.54 15.64
N MET A 1151 -42.80 6.60 15.04
CA MET A 1151 -42.72 5.22 15.54
C MET A 1151 -41.69 5.02 16.67
N LYS A 1152 -40.71 5.92 16.84
CA LYS A 1152 -39.76 5.89 17.97
C LYS A 1152 -40.30 6.55 19.25
N ALA A 1153 -41.45 7.21 19.20
CA ALA A 1153 -42.09 7.88 20.33
C ALA A 1153 -43.32 7.12 20.89
N GLN A 1154 -43.54 5.87 20.46
CA GLN A 1154 -44.51 4.94 21.06
C GLN A 1154 -43.82 3.81 21.81
#